data_AF-A0A176WTD0-F1
#
_entry.id   AF-A0A176WTD0-F1
#
_cell.length_a   1.000
_cell.length_b   1.000
_cell.length_c   1.000
_cell.angle_alpha   90.00
_cell.angle_beta   90.00
_cell.angle_gamma   90.00
#
_symmetry.space_group_name_H-M   'P 1'
#
loop_
_entity.id
_entity.type
_entity.pdbx_description
1 polymer ?
#
loop_
_entity_poly.entity_id
_entity_poly.type
_entity_poly.pdbx_seq_one_letter_code
_entity_poly.pdbx_strand_id
1 'polypeptide(L)'
;MAPLHRRLWQCSSLLRETAGCSRLESSLDVLQKAPRDHSSTSSSSRVSGFNFLSSFRMLPSRDSRAHVPHCVTAFDCQGFKELAWPFLRQSSEKWLSIHHHPREQAVMIMRASGLTHLRPRPDVHVNQQAQPPGAAPPTSITSIQTTCTMANGTEVPAHTYTIPAEAEADDGDAMKPRILAVQKVKPAMSGLDEYLPLSNLDRLLSSMYPQTFFVFESTRWRSVENVVSALKRTLADVLVHYYPFAGEMKDPEWGVYKIHCNGAGADFTEAFVDACIKDLDFVFPSPSFAYNFLPTPNVAAHVLCPLSIKVTRFRCGGLLLGFSFHHQVADFQSYLMFLQAWTQAMRGQAVTALPEHGRGLLRARPRERPCRNHELEYRVQQRDEERMPRPTTPRGAGPVVSKCFHLSSGTIEALKRMATGDGRFGPFSATVCATAFFWRLIMRANGYRAEQVAKMACSIDGRKRMLEPRLPDNFFGNVIGLSVSAAPVWRLETEPLSFAARLIHDNIQRAMSSDHFRSLIDWVEAQKPLPVNPNFNIFSDPVMICSSLINAPLYDLDFGLGRRPDFVGYGAMPDGVHNVLWLQPSPFGRGNILAQVHLHADALSRLERDSEFDLVASSDCLHSLAALGPSRGARCARA
;
A
#
# COMPACT_ATOMS: atom_id res chain seq x y z
N MET A 1 2.21 -39.03 -34.48
CA MET A 1 3.43 -38.60 -35.20
C MET A 1 3.82 -37.20 -34.74
N ALA A 2 5.03 -36.73 -35.08
CA ALA A 2 5.51 -35.38 -34.73
C ALA A 2 4.70 -34.27 -35.47
N PRO A 3 4.66 -33.02 -34.98
CA PRO A 3 5.85 -32.20 -34.72
C PRO A 3 5.89 -31.53 -33.34
N LEU A 4 6.61 -32.12 -32.39
CA LEU A 4 6.99 -31.47 -31.11
C LEU A 4 8.49 -31.10 -31.05
N HIS A 5 9.21 -31.29 -32.16
CA HIS A 5 10.67 -31.42 -32.18
C HIS A 5 11.45 -30.16 -32.64
N ARG A 6 10.84 -28.96 -32.51
CA ARG A 6 11.48 -27.66 -32.83
C ARG A 6 11.52 -26.64 -31.68
N ARG A 7 11.30 -27.06 -30.43
CA ARG A 7 11.54 -26.22 -29.22
C ARG A 7 12.60 -26.75 -28.25
N LEU A 8 13.13 -27.96 -28.46
CA LEU A 8 14.23 -28.55 -27.66
C LEU A 8 15.65 -28.16 -28.15
N TRP A 9 15.78 -27.07 -28.92
CA TRP A 9 17.06 -26.64 -29.51
C TRP A 9 17.40 -25.15 -29.30
N GLN A 10 16.84 -24.53 -28.25
CA GLN A 10 17.24 -23.20 -27.75
C GLN A 10 17.50 -23.18 -26.23
N CYS A 11 17.64 -24.34 -25.59
CA CYS A 11 17.98 -24.46 -24.15
C CYS A 11 19.39 -25.05 -23.89
N SER A 12 20.21 -25.25 -24.93
CA SER A 12 21.56 -25.82 -24.84
C SER A 12 22.69 -24.78 -24.86
N SER A 13 22.38 -23.48 -24.99
CA SER A 13 23.33 -22.39 -25.14
C SER A 13 23.58 -21.55 -23.88
N LEU A 14 22.89 -21.82 -22.75
CA LEU A 14 23.03 -21.06 -21.49
C LEU A 14 23.67 -21.85 -20.33
N LEU A 15 24.25 -23.02 -20.60
CA LEU A 15 24.93 -23.88 -19.61
C LEU A 15 26.41 -24.14 -19.96
N ARG A 16 27.08 -23.18 -20.60
CA ARG A 16 28.50 -23.30 -21.03
C ARG A 16 29.45 -22.15 -20.68
N GLU A 17 29.02 -21.14 -19.92
CA GLU A 17 29.89 -20.02 -19.51
C GLU A 17 30.10 -19.86 -17.98
N THR A 18 29.52 -20.73 -17.14
CA THR A 18 29.67 -20.67 -15.67
C THR A 18 30.15 -22.01 -15.07
N ALA A 19 31.27 -22.54 -15.57
CA ALA A 19 31.91 -23.76 -15.06
C ALA A 19 33.45 -23.74 -15.22
N GLY A 20 34.08 -22.61 -14.86
CA GLY A 20 35.54 -22.43 -14.95
C GLY A 20 36.33 -23.12 -13.83
N CYS A 21 36.35 -24.45 -13.79
CA CYS A 21 37.25 -25.21 -12.91
C CYS A 21 37.66 -26.51 -13.60
N SER A 22 38.96 -26.71 -13.84
CA SER A 22 39.49 -27.86 -14.59
C SER A 22 40.55 -28.63 -13.82
N ARG A 23 40.69 -29.93 -14.18
CA ARG A 23 41.65 -30.93 -13.68
C ARG A 23 41.40 -31.49 -12.28
N LEU A 24 41.11 -32.79 -12.24
CA LEU A 24 41.38 -33.66 -11.09
C LEU A 24 41.66 -35.08 -11.61
N GLU A 25 42.90 -35.35 -12.02
CA GLU A 25 43.30 -36.69 -12.49
C GLU A 25 44.84 -36.87 -12.45
N SER A 26 45.37 -37.43 -11.35
CA SER A 26 46.58 -38.30 -11.32
C SER A 26 46.98 -38.72 -9.89
N SER A 27 46.76 -40.00 -9.58
CA SER A 27 47.65 -40.94 -8.86
C SER A 27 48.60 -40.51 -7.72
N LEU A 28 48.42 -41.20 -6.58
CA LEU A 28 49.43 -41.93 -5.77
C LEU A 28 50.65 -41.21 -5.13
N ASP A 29 50.68 -41.36 -3.79
CA ASP A 29 51.84 -41.67 -2.93
C ASP A 29 52.98 -40.66 -2.64
N VAL A 30 53.69 -41.02 -1.56
CA VAL A 30 55.02 -40.57 -1.08
C VAL A 30 55.13 -39.20 -0.39
N LEU A 31 55.15 -39.27 0.94
CA LEU A 31 55.88 -38.46 1.93
C LEU A 31 57.06 -37.62 1.38
N GLN A 32 57.25 -36.38 1.87
CA GLN A 32 58.36 -36.02 2.80
C GLN A 32 58.50 -34.51 3.12
N LYS A 33 59.14 -34.25 4.28
CA LYS A 33 59.93 -33.06 4.66
C LYS A 33 59.23 -31.69 4.82
N ALA A 34 59.06 -31.31 6.09
CA ALA A 34 59.23 -29.93 6.54
C ALA A 34 60.72 -29.51 6.49
N PRO A 35 61.06 -28.22 6.71
CA PRO A 35 61.45 -27.84 8.07
C PRO A 35 61.03 -26.41 8.53
N ARG A 36 60.87 -26.24 9.85
CA ARG A 36 61.36 -25.13 10.75
C ARG A 36 61.30 -23.65 10.27
N ASP A 37 61.01 -22.61 11.05
CA ASP A 37 60.56 -22.36 12.45
C ASP A 37 60.39 -20.80 12.62
N HIS A 38 59.93 -20.16 13.71
CA HIS A 38 59.26 -20.62 14.93
C HIS A 38 57.75 -20.25 14.88
N SER A 39 57.07 -19.38 15.65
CA SER A 39 57.38 -18.42 16.75
C SER A 39 56.19 -18.34 17.74
N SER A 40 56.37 -17.65 18.88
CA SER A 40 55.36 -17.38 19.91
C SER A 40 54.43 -16.18 19.54
N THR A 41 53.24 -15.94 20.12
CA THR A 41 52.74 -16.15 21.50
C THR A 41 51.20 -16.40 21.63
N SER A 42 50.83 -17.25 22.61
CA SER A 42 49.61 -17.30 23.49
C SER A 42 48.14 -17.07 23.02
N SER A 43 47.25 -17.92 23.59
CA SER A 43 45.80 -17.70 23.94
C SER A 43 44.81 -17.32 22.82
N SER A 44 43.96 -18.22 22.29
CA SER A 44 42.71 -18.83 22.85
C SER A 44 41.48 -17.92 22.79
N SER A 45 40.26 -18.38 22.44
CA SER A 45 39.73 -19.75 22.28
C SER A 45 39.00 -19.98 20.94
N ARG A 46 38.62 -21.24 20.63
CA ARG A 46 38.04 -21.64 19.33
C ARG A 46 36.52 -21.62 19.28
N VAL A 47 35.98 -21.21 18.14
CA VAL A 47 34.64 -21.62 17.65
C VAL A 47 34.82 -22.86 16.76
N SER A 48 33.91 -23.83 16.84
CA SER A 48 33.84 -24.97 15.92
C SER A 48 32.41 -25.15 15.41
N GLY A 49 32.18 -24.84 14.14
CA GLY A 49 30.90 -25.12 13.47
C GLY A 49 30.85 -26.54 12.90
N PHE A 50 29.64 -27.05 12.66
CA PHE A 50 29.39 -28.28 11.91
C PHE A 50 28.40 -28.02 10.78
N ASN A 51 28.79 -28.38 9.56
CA ASN A 51 27.90 -28.41 8.40
C ASN A 51 27.19 -29.76 8.33
N PHE A 52 25.90 -29.78 8.00
CA PHE A 52 25.20 -30.99 7.55
C PHE A 52 24.64 -30.77 6.14
N LEU A 53 25.16 -31.54 5.18
CA LEU A 53 24.56 -31.73 3.87
C LEU A 53 23.61 -32.92 3.92
N SER A 54 22.39 -32.77 3.41
CA SER A 54 21.43 -33.86 3.24
C SER A 54 20.95 -33.94 1.79
N SER A 55 21.28 -35.05 1.12
CA SER A 55 20.97 -35.28 -0.30
C SER A 55 19.68 -36.07 -0.45
N PHE A 56 18.63 -35.46 -1.00
CA PHE A 56 17.38 -36.16 -1.29
C PHE A 56 17.47 -36.96 -2.60
N ARG A 57 17.04 -38.23 -2.57
CA ARG A 57 16.72 -39.05 -3.75
C ARG A 57 15.24 -39.42 -3.72
N MET A 58 14.54 -39.18 -4.83
CA MET A 58 13.24 -39.78 -5.09
C MET A 58 13.41 -41.01 -5.98
N LEU A 59 12.59 -42.04 -5.77
CA LEU A 59 12.43 -43.18 -6.68
C LEU A 59 10.94 -43.26 -7.10
N PRO A 60 10.63 -43.38 -8.41
CA PRO A 60 9.26 -43.50 -8.86
C PRO A 60 8.77 -44.96 -8.75
N SER A 61 7.65 -45.19 -8.06
CA SER A 61 6.89 -46.43 -8.19
C SER A 61 6.03 -46.41 -9.45
N ARG A 62 5.78 -47.59 -10.02
CA ARG A 62 4.81 -47.78 -11.12
C ARG A 62 3.54 -48.44 -10.60
N ASP A 63 2.49 -48.18 -11.36
CA ASP A 63 1.22 -48.91 -11.44
C ASP A 63 0.14 -48.67 -10.36
N SER A 64 -1.03 -49.21 -10.65
CA SER A 64 -2.28 -48.46 -10.58
C SER A 64 -3.34 -49.07 -9.64
N ARG A 65 -3.83 -48.24 -8.70
CA ARG A 65 -5.25 -48.03 -8.27
C ARG A 65 -5.33 -47.49 -6.84
N ALA A 66 -6.39 -46.71 -6.57
CA ALA A 66 -6.75 -46.11 -5.28
C ALA A 66 -5.77 -45.04 -4.72
N HIS A 67 -6.22 -44.33 -3.68
CA HIS A 67 -5.63 -43.06 -3.20
C HIS A 67 -4.81 -43.19 -1.90
N VAL A 68 -4.09 -42.10 -1.59
CA VAL A 68 -3.28 -41.79 -0.39
C VAL A 68 -1.79 -42.19 -0.50
N PRO A 69 -0.86 -41.21 -0.59
CA PRO A 69 0.57 -41.47 -0.46
C PRO A 69 0.99 -41.53 1.02
N HIS A 70 1.77 -42.56 1.38
CA HIS A 70 2.44 -42.64 2.67
C HIS A 70 3.89 -42.11 2.56
N CYS A 71 4.25 -41.13 3.39
CA CYS A 71 5.66 -40.81 3.64
C CYS A 71 6.18 -41.68 4.79
N VAL A 72 7.32 -42.34 4.58
CA VAL A 72 8.08 -43.05 5.61
C VAL A 72 9.42 -42.34 5.76
N THR A 73 9.77 -41.97 6.98
CA THR A 73 11.06 -41.32 7.31
C THR A 73 11.77 -42.16 8.36
N ALA A 74 12.92 -42.73 8.00
CA ALA A 74 13.79 -43.43 8.93
C ALA A 74 14.86 -42.46 9.48
N PHE A 75 15.13 -42.55 10.78
CA PHE A 75 16.17 -41.79 11.46
C PHE A 75 17.16 -42.74 12.13
N ASP A 76 18.45 -42.46 12.02
CA ASP A 76 19.48 -43.19 12.73
C ASP A 76 19.48 -42.82 14.23
N CYS A 77 19.69 -43.80 15.09
CA CYS A 77 19.17 -43.80 16.46
C CYS A 77 20.27 -43.86 17.54
N GLN A 78 21.10 -42.83 17.63
CA GLN A 78 22.02 -42.68 18.78
C GLN A 78 22.01 -41.31 19.47
N GLY A 79 21.62 -40.22 18.78
CA GLY A 79 21.51 -38.88 19.40
C GLY A 79 20.17 -38.56 20.10
N PHE A 80 19.10 -39.32 19.83
CA PHE A 80 17.73 -38.88 20.16
C PHE A 80 17.30 -39.15 21.62
N LYS A 81 17.98 -40.06 22.34
CA LYS A 81 17.52 -40.54 23.66
C LYS A 81 17.78 -39.58 24.83
N GLU A 82 18.83 -38.76 24.77
CA GLU A 82 19.25 -37.96 25.93
C GLU A 82 18.63 -36.56 26.00
N LEU A 83 18.24 -35.97 24.86
CA LEU A 83 17.73 -34.59 24.80
C LEU A 83 16.19 -34.47 24.73
N ALA A 84 15.48 -35.46 24.15
CA ALA A 84 14.04 -35.35 23.91
C ALA A 84 13.15 -36.05 24.96
N TRP A 85 13.67 -37.07 25.64
CA TRP A 85 12.85 -37.97 26.49
C TRP A 85 12.24 -37.31 27.75
N PRO A 86 12.90 -36.35 28.44
CA PRO A 86 12.28 -35.64 29.57
C PRO A 86 11.07 -34.79 29.17
N PHE A 87 11.13 -34.14 28.01
CA PHE A 87 10.13 -33.16 27.56
C PHE A 87 8.79 -33.80 27.16
N LEU A 88 8.82 -35.01 26.60
CA LEU A 88 7.63 -35.72 26.12
C LEU A 88 6.75 -36.31 27.25
N ARG A 89 7.19 -36.23 28.52
CA ARG A 89 6.49 -36.87 29.65
C ARG A 89 5.42 -35.99 30.32
N GLN A 90 5.25 -34.74 29.92
CA GLN A 90 4.31 -33.78 30.55
C GLN A 90 3.03 -33.49 29.75
N SER A 91 2.80 -34.12 28.60
CA SER A 91 1.70 -33.74 27.68
C SER A 91 0.78 -34.89 27.21
N SER A 92 0.06 -35.51 28.16
CA SER A 92 -1.17 -36.31 27.98
C SER A 92 -1.12 -37.68 27.25
N GLU A 93 -1.73 -38.70 27.88
CA GLU A 93 -1.53 -40.14 27.60
C GLU A 93 -2.40 -40.74 26.45
N LYS A 94 -2.88 -39.96 25.48
CA LYS A 94 -4.04 -40.37 24.64
C LYS A 94 -3.81 -40.81 23.19
N TRP A 95 -2.57 -40.88 22.69
CA TRP A 95 -2.32 -41.09 21.24
C TRP A 95 -1.22 -42.10 20.85
N LEU A 96 -0.87 -43.05 21.72
CA LEU A 96 0.18 -44.05 21.46
C LEU A 96 -0.32 -45.51 21.60
N SER A 97 -0.38 -46.22 20.47
CA SER A 97 -0.51 -47.69 20.42
C SER A 97 0.78 -48.30 19.88
N ILE A 98 1.59 -48.89 20.76
CA ILE A 98 2.84 -49.55 20.38
C ILE A 98 2.54 -51.01 20.00
N HIS A 99 2.88 -51.41 18.78
CA HIS A 99 2.86 -52.81 18.36
C HIS A 99 4.30 -53.35 18.32
N HIS A 100 4.59 -54.37 19.14
CA HIS A 100 5.83 -55.13 19.04
C HIS A 100 5.73 -56.16 17.92
N HIS A 101 6.69 -56.13 16.98
CA HIS A 101 6.89 -57.20 16.00
C HIS A 101 8.26 -57.86 16.28
N PRO A 102 8.37 -59.19 16.35
CA PRO A 102 9.59 -59.86 16.80
C PRO A 102 10.66 -60.00 15.71
N ARG A 103 11.32 -58.88 15.36
CA ARG A 103 12.70 -58.75 14.84
C ARG A 103 13.09 -57.27 14.79
N GLU A 104 14.38 -56.98 14.84
CA GLU A 104 14.92 -55.68 15.27
C GLU A 104 14.70 -54.52 14.27
N GLN A 105 13.55 -53.84 14.38
CA GLN A 105 13.33 -52.47 13.91
C GLN A 105 12.08 -51.85 14.55
N ALA A 106 12.22 -50.71 15.22
CA ALA A 106 11.11 -50.00 15.85
C ALA A 106 10.41 -49.06 14.85
N VAL A 107 9.33 -49.53 14.22
CA VAL A 107 8.56 -48.73 13.25
C VAL A 107 7.47 -47.91 13.97
N MET A 108 7.66 -46.58 14.04
CA MET A 108 6.67 -45.67 14.63
C MET A 108 5.60 -45.27 13.60
N ILE A 109 4.46 -45.94 13.61
CA ILE A 109 3.33 -45.64 12.71
C ILE A 109 2.42 -44.58 13.33
N MET A 110 2.54 -43.33 12.90
CA MET A 110 1.56 -42.28 13.23
C MET A 110 0.34 -42.37 12.30
N ARG A 111 -0.87 -42.52 12.86
CA ARG A 111 -2.12 -42.39 12.09
C ARG A 111 -2.39 -40.92 11.78
N ALA A 112 -2.33 -40.54 10.51
CA ALA A 112 -2.65 -39.21 10.04
C ALA A 112 -4.18 -38.95 10.01
N SER A 113 -4.79 -38.83 11.18
CA SER A 113 -6.21 -38.51 11.36
C SER A 113 -6.40 -37.56 12.54
N GLY A 114 -6.52 -36.25 12.26
CA GLY A 114 -6.80 -35.23 13.28
C GLY A 114 -5.59 -34.41 13.76
N LEU A 115 -4.80 -33.84 12.84
CA LEU A 115 -3.80 -32.80 13.15
C LEU A 115 -4.00 -31.51 12.34
N THR A 116 -5.25 -31.04 12.28
CA THR A 116 -5.54 -29.61 12.20
C THR A 116 -5.78 -29.09 13.63
N HIS A 117 -5.41 -27.83 13.90
CA HIS A 117 -5.50 -27.18 15.23
C HIS A 117 -4.50 -27.63 16.31
N LEU A 118 -3.20 -27.46 16.04
CA LEU A 118 -2.30 -26.88 17.05
C LEU A 118 -2.05 -25.40 16.68
N ARG A 119 -2.97 -24.53 17.11
CA ARG A 119 -2.72 -23.08 17.18
C ARG A 119 -2.16 -22.77 18.58
N PRO A 120 -1.20 -21.86 18.75
CA PRO A 120 -1.10 -21.15 20.02
C PRO A 120 -2.42 -20.42 20.25
N ARG A 121 -2.98 -20.55 21.45
CA ARG A 121 -4.02 -19.62 21.91
C ARG A 121 -3.29 -18.33 22.32
N PRO A 122 -3.68 -17.14 21.85
CA PRO A 122 -3.29 -15.93 22.53
C PRO A 122 -4.07 -15.87 23.86
N ASP A 123 -3.36 -15.77 24.98
CA ASP A 123 -3.99 -15.53 26.28
C ASP A 123 -4.38 -14.05 26.37
N VAL A 124 -5.66 -13.77 26.12
CA VAL A 124 -6.20 -12.41 26.06
C VAL A 124 -6.43 -11.87 27.47
N HIS A 125 -5.40 -11.26 28.05
CA HIS A 125 -5.49 -10.56 29.33
C HIS A 125 -6.24 -9.22 29.19
N VAL A 126 -7.56 -9.25 29.38
CA VAL A 126 -8.40 -8.04 29.48
C VAL A 126 -8.18 -7.37 30.84
N ASN A 127 -7.26 -6.42 30.90
CA ASN A 127 -6.87 -5.76 32.15
C ASN A 127 -7.83 -4.62 32.54
N GLN A 128 -9.00 -4.96 33.08
CA GLN A 128 -9.95 -3.98 33.64
C GLN A 128 -9.45 -3.45 35.00
N GLN A 129 -8.87 -2.24 35.01
CA GLN A 129 -8.64 -1.52 36.25
C GLN A 129 -9.97 -1.03 36.83
N ALA A 130 -10.29 -1.49 38.05
CA ALA A 130 -11.48 -1.01 38.77
C ALA A 130 -11.29 0.46 39.21
N GLN A 131 -12.22 1.33 38.82
CA GLN A 131 -12.22 2.73 39.26
C GLN A 131 -12.74 2.88 40.70
N PRO A 132 -12.25 3.87 41.47
CA PRO A 132 -12.88 4.26 42.73
C PRO A 132 -14.27 4.87 42.48
N PRO A 133 -15.24 4.68 43.40
CA PRO A 133 -16.60 5.17 43.22
C PRO A 133 -16.66 6.70 43.22
N GLY A 134 -17.19 7.28 42.13
CA GLY A 134 -17.40 8.74 41.99
C GLY A 134 -16.89 9.36 40.69
N ALA A 135 -16.15 8.61 39.86
CA ALA A 135 -15.73 9.07 38.53
C ALA A 135 -16.88 9.01 37.51
N ALA A 136 -16.90 9.97 36.56
CA ALA A 136 -17.79 9.92 35.40
C ALA A 136 -17.35 8.80 34.42
N PRO A 137 -18.28 8.18 33.68
CA PRO A 137 -17.95 7.06 32.80
C PRO A 137 -16.99 7.49 31.67
N PRO A 138 -15.94 6.71 31.37
CA PRO A 138 -15.02 7.03 30.29
C PRO A 138 -15.67 6.79 28.93
N THR A 139 -15.54 7.76 28.01
CA THR A 139 -15.75 7.55 26.58
C THR A 139 -14.77 6.48 26.09
N SER A 140 -15.26 5.28 25.79
CA SER A 140 -14.45 4.05 25.78
C SER A 140 -13.61 3.88 24.51
N ILE A 141 -12.29 4.06 24.63
CA ILE A 141 -11.31 3.59 23.64
C ILE A 141 -10.93 2.14 24.00
N THR A 142 -11.35 1.18 23.18
CA THR A 142 -11.04 -0.25 23.37
C THR A 142 -9.69 -0.59 22.75
N SER A 143 -8.58 -0.24 23.42
CA SER A 143 -7.23 -0.61 22.97
C SER A 143 -6.96 -2.11 23.19
N ILE A 144 -7.11 -2.92 22.15
CA ILE A 144 -6.67 -4.32 22.17
C ILE A 144 -5.15 -4.35 22.02
N GLN A 145 -4.44 -4.64 23.11
CA GLN A 145 -3.03 -5.01 23.06
C GLN A 145 -2.90 -6.51 22.84
N THR A 146 -2.13 -6.90 21.83
CA THR A 146 -1.64 -8.26 21.63
C THR A 146 -0.12 -8.26 21.73
N THR A 147 0.42 -9.12 22.59
CA THR A 147 1.84 -9.48 22.59
C THR A 147 2.02 -10.81 21.87
N CYS A 148 3.15 -10.98 21.17
CA CYS A 148 3.58 -12.29 20.69
C CYS A 148 4.90 -12.65 21.34
N THR A 149 4.89 -13.71 22.16
CA THR A 149 6.11 -14.29 22.72
C THR A 149 6.77 -15.18 21.67
N MET A 150 8.00 -14.83 21.28
CA MET A 150 8.81 -15.61 20.35
C MET A 150 9.36 -16.87 21.03
N ALA A 151 9.79 -17.87 20.25
CA ALA A 151 10.25 -19.17 20.75
C ALA A 151 11.53 -19.12 21.63
N ASN A 152 12.18 -17.97 21.71
CA ASN A 152 13.31 -17.65 22.59
C ASN A 152 12.90 -16.89 23.87
N GLY A 153 11.60 -16.70 24.12
CA GLY A 153 11.07 -15.95 25.25
C GLY A 153 11.01 -14.42 25.07
N THR A 154 11.41 -13.88 23.92
CA THR A 154 11.29 -12.43 23.67
C THR A 154 9.84 -12.05 23.38
N GLU A 155 9.26 -11.16 24.19
CA GLU A 155 7.98 -10.53 23.86
C GLU A 155 8.18 -9.46 22.80
N VAL A 156 7.43 -9.56 21.70
CA VAL A 156 7.36 -8.53 20.66
C VAL A 156 5.98 -7.86 20.75
N PRO A 157 5.88 -6.52 20.88
CA PRO A 157 4.61 -5.83 20.83
C PRO A 157 4.04 -5.93 19.42
N ALA A 158 2.86 -6.54 19.26
CA ALA A 158 2.16 -6.51 17.98
C ALA A 158 1.62 -5.09 17.72
N HIS A 159 1.34 -4.80 16.45
CA HIS A 159 0.83 -3.49 16.03
C HIS A 159 -0.43 -3.11 16.80
N THR A 160 -0.33 -2.10 17.67
CA THR A 160 -1.48 -1.53 18.36
C THR A 160 -2.24 -0.63 17.38
N TYR A 161 -3.13 -1.22 16.59
CA TYR A 161 -4.06 -0.46 15.76
C TYR A 161 -5.19 0.07 16.63
N THR A 162 -5.28 1.39 16.77
CA THR A 162 -6.52 2.03 17.22
C THR A 162 -7.57 1.76 16.15
N ILE A 163 -8.49 0.83 16.43
CA ILE A 163 -9.79 0.84 15.76
C ILE A 163 -10.45 2.14 16.22
N PRO A 164 -10.88 3.04 15.31
CA PRO A 164 -11.70 4.17 15.72
C PRO A 164 -12.88 3.62 16.52
N ALA A 165 -13.12 4.16 17.72
CA ALA A 165 -14.35 3.83 18.46
C ALA A 165 -15.54 4.10 17.54
N GLU A 166 -16.64 3.34 17.66
CA GLU A 166 -17.84 3.60 16.85
C GLU A 166 -18.26 5.05 17.08
N ALA A 167 -18.02 5.88 16.05
CA ALA A 167 -18.41 7.26 16.08
C ALA A 167 -19.93 7.27 15.94
N GLU A 168 -20.62 7.43 17.07
CA GLU A 168 -22.05 7.77 17.15
C GLU A 168 -22.27 9.22 16.65
N ALA A 169 -21.83 9.47 15.41
CA ALA A 169 -22.40 10.51 14.58
C ALA A 169 -23.76 10.01 14.12
N ASP A 170 -24.81 10.82 14.33
CA ASP A 170 -26.20 10.50 13.98
C ASP A 170 -26.47 10.62 12.47
N ASP A 171 -25.64 9.93 11.67
CA ASP A 171 -25.98 9.50 10.32
C ASP A 171 -27.04 8.39 10.45
N GLY A 172 -28.26 8.80 10.80
CA GLY A 172 -29.33 7.93 11.32
C GLY A 172 -29.51 6.61 10.55
N ASP A 173 -29.81 5.55 11.31
CA ASP A 173 -29.71 4.10 10.99
C ASP A 173 -30.01 3.69 9.53
N ALA A 174 -30.97 4.35 8.86
CA ALA A 174 -31.29 4.18 7.45
C ALA A 174 -30.10 4.36 6.47
N MET A 175 -29.04 5.09 6.83
CA MET A 175 -27.83 5.27 6.00
C MET A 175 -26.73 4.22 6.29
N LYS A 176 -26.82 3.45 7.40
CA LYS A 176 -25.81 2.44 7.77
C LYS A 176 -25.88 1.23 6.81
N PRO A 177 -24.81 0.89 6.07
CA PRO A 177 -24.86 -0.14 5.04
C PRO A 177 -24.84 -1.56 5.63
N ARG A 178 -25.96 -2.28 5.43
CA ARG A 178 -26.08 -3.70 5.78
C ARG A 178 -25.24 -4.55 4.83
N ILE A 179 -24.22 -5.22 5.37
CA ILE A 179 -23.41 -6.18 4.62
C ILE A 179 -24.28 -7.35 4.14
N LEU A 180 -24.13 -7.72 2.87
CA LEU A 180 -24.84 -8.83 2.23
C LEU A 180 -23.94 -10.06 2.05
N ALA A 181 -22.68 -9.84 1.67
CA ALA A 181 -21.71 -10.89 1.44
C ALA A 181 -20.29 -10.35 1.63
N VAL A 182 -19.38 -11.20 2.11
CA VAL A 182 -17.92 -10.97 2.11
C VAL A 182 -17.27 -12.21 1.53
N GLN A 183 -16.47 -12.05 0.49
CA GLN A 183 -15.79 -13.15 -0.19
C GLN A 183 -14.47 -12.70 -0.80
N LYS A 184 -13.59 -13.65 -1.15
CA LYS A 184 -12.46 -13.37 -2.04
C LYS A 184 -12.86 -13.63 -3.49
N VAL A 185 -12.44 -12.75 -4.40
CA VAL A 185 -12.47 -12.99 -5.85
C VAL A 185 -11.08 -13.42 -6.27
N LYS A 186 -10.96 -14.70 -6.64
CA LYS A 186 -9.73 -15.31 -7.15
C LYS A 186 -9.56 -15.04 -8.65
N PRO A 187 -8.33 -15.10 -9.19
CA PRO A 187 -8.13 -15.06 -10.64
C PRO A 187 -8.84 -16.23 -11.34
N ALA A 188 -9.31 -16.01 -12.58
CA ALA A 188 -10.07 -16.99 -13.35
C ALA A 188 -9.24 -18.22 -13.78
N MET A 189 -7.91 -18.10 -13.77
CA MET A 189 -6.95 -19.19 -13.88
C MET A 189 -6.09 -19.22 -12.63
N SER A 190 -5.55 -20.40 -12.27
CA SER A 190 -4.61 -20.56 -11.16
C SER A 190 -3.47 -19.54 -11.27
N GLY A 191 -3.23 -18.81 -10.19
CA GLY A 191 -2.12 -17.85 -10.13
C GLY A 191 -0.76 -18.54 -10.24
N LEU A 192 0.25 -17.76 -10.61
CA LEU A 192 1.64 -18.10 -10.29
C LEU A 192 1.75 -18.22 -8.76
N ASP A 193 2.45 -19.24 -8.27
CA ASP A 193 2.80 -19.44 -6.85
C ASP A 193 4.25 -18.98 -6.66
N GLU A 194 4.43 -17.66 -6.54
CA GLU A 194 5.74 -16.99 -6.59
C GLU A 194 5.84 -15.80 -5.62
N TYR A 195 7.06 -15.41 -5.29
CA TYR A 195 7.32 -14.20 -4.49
C TYR A 195 7.84 -13.07 -5.38
N LEU A 196 6.99 -12.09 -5.68
CA LEU A 196 7.40 -10.87 -6.38
C LEU A 196 8.09 -9.93 -5.38
N PRO A 197 9.40 -9.65 -5.53
CA PRO A 197 10.12 -8.79 -4.59
C PRO A 197 9.79 -7.31 -4.83
N LEU A 198 9.68 -6.54 -3.74
CA LEU A 198 9.57 -5.09 -3.83
C LEU A 198 10.84 -4.46 -4.40
N SER A 199 10.68 -3.45 -5.25
CA SER A 199 11.77 -2.59 -5.73
C SER A 199 12.17 -1.54 -4.68
N ASN A 200 13.20 -0.76 -4.98
CA ASN A 200 13.65 0.31 -4.10
C ASN A 200 12.64 1.46 -4.02
N LEU A 201 11.86 1.72 -5.08
CA LEU A 201 10.82 2.76 -5.06
C LEU A 201 9.55 2.30 -4.32
N ASP A 202 9.26 1.00 -4.30
CA ASP A 202 8.18 0.44 -3.48
C ASP A 202 8.48 0.58 -1.97
N ARG A 203 9.77 0.42 -1.59
CA ARG A 203 10.24 0.58 -0.19
C ARG A 203 10.17 2.01 0.35
N LEU A 204 10.04 3.02 -0.53
CA LEU A 204 9.89 4.43 -0.14
C LEU A 204 8.47 4.78 0.31
N LEU A 205 7.48 3.93 0.00
CA LEU A 205 6.10 4.17 0.39
C LEU A 205 5.77 3.42 1.67
N SER A 206 4.93 4.05 2.50
CA SER A 206 4.43 3.48 3.74
C SER A 206 3.58 2.22 3.51
N SER A 207 3.58 1.31 4.49
CA SER A 207 2.54 0.28 4.58
C SER A 207 1.24 0.97 5.00
N MET A 208 0.49 1.43 3.99
CA MET A 208 -0.80 2.08 4.13
C MET A 208 -1.71 1.67 2.97
N TYR A 209 -2.99 1.98 3.11
CA TYR A 209 -4.02 1.68 2.12
C TYR A 209 -4.70 2.97 1.63
N PRO A 210 -4.27 3.55 0.49
CA PRO A 210 -5.03 4.60 -0.17
C PRO A 210 -6.40 4.07 -0.58
N GLN A 211 -7.45 4.83 -0.25
CA GLN A 211 -8.82 4.49 -0.60
C GLN A 211 -9.38 5.46 -1.64
N THR A 212 -10.18 4.94 -2.56
CA THR A 212 -10.95 5.73 -3.55
C THR A 212 -12.40 5.26 -3.59
N PHE A 213 -13.28 6.09 -4.15
CA PHE A 213 -14.64 5.69 -4.45
C PHE A 213 -15.20 6.35 -5.70
N PHE A 214 -16.12 5.63 -6.35
CA PHE A 214 -16.82 6.04 -7.55
C PHE A 214 -18.33 5.98 -7.29
N VAL A 215 -19.02 7.09 -7.51
CA VAL A 215 -20.45 7.27 -7.28
C VAL A 215 -21.21 7.22 -8.60
N PHE A 216 -22.32 6.47 -8.63
CA PHE A 216 -23.27 6.46 -9.73
C PHE A 216 -24.68 6.64 -9.14
N GLU A 217 -25.31 7.77 -9.43
CA GLU A 217 -26.60 8.13 -8.82
C GLU A 217 -27.75 7.19 -9.22
N SER A 218 -27.64 6.60 -10.41
CA SER A 218 -28.69 5.82 -11.04
C SER A 218 -28.13 4.82 -12.05
N THR A 219 -28.34 3.52 -11.80
CA THR A 219 -28.06 2.43 -12.74
C THR A 219 -29.26 2.05 -13.62
N ARG A 220 -30.33 2.88 -13.68
CA ARG A 220 -31.69 2.61 -14.24
C ARG A 220 -31.82 1.68 -15.47
N TRP A 221 -30.80 1.59 -16.31
CA TRP A 221 -30.73 0.74 -17.50
C TRP A 221 -30.27 -0.71 -17.24
N ARG A 222 -29.84 -1.06 -16.02
CA ARG A 222 -29.33 -2.39 -15.63
C ARG A 222 -29.74 -2.75 -14.20
N SER A 223 -30.09 -4.02 -13.95
CA SER A 223 -30.17 -4.58 -12.59
C SER A 223 -28.80 -4.49 -11.93
N VAL A 224 -28.78 -4.04 -10.67
CA VAL A 224 -27.53 -3.85 -9.92
C VAL A 224 -26.90 -5.20 -9.60
N GLU A 225 -27.71 -6.22 -9.33
CA GLU A 225 -27.30 -7.62 -9.11
C GLU A 225 -26.49 -8.14 -10.32
N ASN A 226 -27.01 -7.93 -11.54
CA ASN A 226 -26.31 -8.30 -12.77
C ASN A 226 -24.99 -7.54 -12.96
N VAL A 227 -24.93 -6.27 -12.54
CA VAL A 227 -23.69 -5.46 -12.54
C VAL A 227 -22.69 -6.03 -11.53
N VAL A 228 -23.09 -6.34 -10.30
CA VAL A 228 -22.20 -6.95 -9.30
C VAL A 228 -21.72 -8.34 -9.73
N SER A 229 -22.59 -9.16 -10.31
CA SER A 229 -22.21 -10.45 -10.89
C SER A 229 -21.22 -10.31 -12.06
N ALA A 230 -21.34 -9.27 -12.88
CA ALA A 230 -20.38 -8.96 -13.92
C ALA A 230 -19.04 -8.43 -13.36
N LEU A 231 -19.08 -7.55 -12.35
CA LEU A 231 -17.90 -7.02 -11.65
C LEU A 231 -17.06 -8.17 -11.09
N LYS A 232 -17.66 -9.12 -10.36
CA LYS A 232 -16.94 -10.28 -9.79
C LYS A 232 -16.28 -11.15 -10.87
N ARG A 233 -16.98 -11.46 -11.98
CA ARG A 233 -16.44 -12.32 -13.05
C ARG A 233 -15.26 -11.65 -13.77
N THR A 234 -15.47 -10.42 -14.24
CA THR A 234 -14.44 -9.66 -14.97
C THR A 234 -13.25 -9.28 -14.09
N LEU A 235 -13.46 -9.14 -12.78
CA LEU A 235 -12.36 -9.00 -11.82
C LEU A 235 -11.52 -10.28 -11.75
N ALA A 236 -12.14 -11.46 -11.72
CA ALA A 236 -11.41 -12.73 -11.80
C ALA A 236 -10.59 -12.83 -13.10
N ASP A 237 -11.16 -12.42 -14.24
CA ASP A 237 -10.47 -12.39 -15.52
C ASP A 237 -9.25 -11.45 -15.49
N VAL A 238 -9.41 -10.22 -14.98
CA VAL A 238 -8.33 -9.21 -14.95
C VAL A 238 -7.27 -9.51 -13.89
N LEU A 239 -7.62 -10.16 -12.77
CA LEU A 239 -6.66 -10.61 -11.76
C LEU A 239 -5.72 -11.72 -12.25
N VAL A 240 -5.98 -12.37 -13.39
CA VAL A 240 -4.98 -13.22 -14.07
C VAL A 240 -3.76 -12.39 -14.48
N HIS A 241 -3.99 -11.18 -15.00
CA HIS A 241 -2.94 -10.29 -15.47
C HIS A 241 -2.40 -9.38 -14.37
N TYR A 242 -3.28 -8.88 -13.51
CA TYR A 242 -2.94 -8.06 -12.33
C TYR A 242 -2.76 -8.93 -11.08
N TYR A 243 -2.07 -10.07 -11.23
CA TYR A 243 -1.94 -11.11 -10.21
C TYR A 243 -1.34 -10.66 -8.86
N PRO A 244 -0.50 -9.61 -8.74
CA PRO A 244 -0.09 -9.10 -7.42
C PRO A 244 -1.26 -8.60 -6.57
N PHE A 245 -2.36 -8.12 -7.18
CA PHE A 245 -3.58 -7.74 -6.43
C PHE A 245 -4.39 -8.95 -5.93
N ALA A 246 -4.11 -10.16 -6.42
CA ALA A 246 -4.69 -11.42 -5.94
C ALA A 246 -3.75 -12.22 -5.01
N GLY A 247 -2.57 -11.70 -4.69
CA GLY A 247 -1.62 -12.31 -3.77
C GLY A 247 -1.87 -11.98 -2.30
N GLU A 248 -0.80 -12.07 -1.51
CA GLU A 248 -0.77 -11.81 -0.07
C GLU A 248 0.51 -11.04 0.29
N MET A 249 0.42 -9.95 1.05
CA MET A 249 1.60 -9.31 1.63
C MET A 249 2.07 -10.12 2.84
N LYS A 250 3.31 -10.61 2.80
CA LYS A 250 3.95 -11.34 3.90
C LYS A 250 5.17 -10.59 4.40
N ASP A 251 5.28 -10.39 5.71
CA ASP A 251 6.41 -9.73 6.34
C ASP A 251 7.51 -10.75 6.73
N PRO A 252 8.70 -10.71 6.10
CA PRO A 252 9.88 -11.38 6.63
C PRO A 252 10.51 -10.52 7.74
N GLU A 253 9.91 -10.60 8.94
CA GLU A 253 10.53 -10.30 10.24
C GLU A 253 10.88 -8.82 10.53
N TRP A 254 10.80 -7.89 9.55
CA TRP A 254 11.29 -6.51 9.70
C TRP A 254 10.45 -5.41 9.02
N GLY A 255 9.32 -5.73 8.39
CA GLY A 255 8.48 -4.81 7.61
C GLY A 255 8.88 -4.70 6.14
N VAL A 256 9.83 -5.52 5.68
CA VAL A 256 10.26 -5.56 4.27
C VAL A 256 9.39 -6.56 3.52
N TYR A 257 8.11 -6.23 3.37
CA TYR A 257 7.11 -7.12 2.79
C TYR A 257 7.55 -7.71 1.44
N LYS A 258 7.12 -8.94 1.18
CA LYS A 258 7.13 -9.55 -0.16
C LYS A 258 5.69 -9.81 -0.58
N ILE A 259 5.41 -9.67 -1.88
CA ILE A 259 4.11 -10.03 -2.44
C ILE A 259 4.18 -11.53 -2.75
N HIS A 260 3.50 -12.34 -1.94
CA HIS A 260 3.27 -13.74 -2.26
C HIS A 260 2.12 -13.82 -3.26
N CYS A 261 2.46 -13.85 -4.54
CA CYS A 261 1.53 -14.15 -5.60
C CYS A 261 1.15 -15.63 -5.46
N ASN A 262 -0.12 -15.91 -5.17
CA ASN A 262 -0.63 -17.29 -4.99
C ASN A 262 -2.11 -17.45 -5.35
N GLY A 263 -2.74 -16.42 -5.91
CA GLY A 263 -4.16 -16.43 -6.26
C GLY A 263 -5.11 -16.58 -5.05
N ALA A 264 -4.69 -16.17 -3.84
CA ALA A 264 -5.58 -16.11 -2.67
C ALA A 264 -6.87 -15.32 -2.96
N GLY A 265 -6.74 -14.21 -3.71
CA GLY A 265 -7.83 -13.40 -4.24
C GLY A 265 -8.05 -12.08 -3.49
N ALA A 266 -8.48 -11.06 -4.23
CA ALA A 266 -8.84 -9.75 -3.69
C ALA A 266 -10.11 -9.83 -2.84
N ASP A 267 -10.22 -9.04 -1.77
CA ASP A 267 -11.44 -9.02 -0.96
C ASP A 267 -12.57 -8.29 -1.69
N PHE A 268 -13.78 -8.83 -1.60
CA PHE A 268 -14.97 -8.28 -2.24
C PHE A 268 -16.15 -8.35 -1.29
N THR A 269 -16.60 -7.17 -0.84
CA THR A 269 -17.73 -6.99 0.06
C THR A 269 -18.92 -6.41 -0.70
N GLU A 270 -20.10 -7.01 -0.55
CA GLU A 270 -21.37 -6.43 -0.97
C GLU A 270 -22.11 -5.84 0.23
N ALA A 271 -22.73 -4.68 0.03
CA ALA A 271 -23.59 -4.04 1.02
C ALA A 271 -24.83 -3.39 0.40
N PHE A 272 -25.84 -3.12 1.22
CA PHE A 272 -27.06 -2.44 0.82
C PHE A 272 -27.49 -1.38 1.84
N VAL A 273 -27.98 -0.24 1.35
CA VAL A 273 -28.55 0.86 2.13
C VAL A 273 -29.99 1.10 1.68
N ASP A 274 -30.91 1.24 2.63
CA ASP A 274 -32.34 1.45 2.33
C ASP A 274 -32.71 2.94 2.10
N ALA A 275 -31.73 3.76 1.72
CA ALA A 275 -31.84 5.18 1.42
C ALA A 275 -31.64 5.46 -0.09
N CYS A 276 -31.68 6.74 -0.49
CA CYS A 276 -31.23 7.16 -1.82
C CYS A 276 -29.80 7.71 -1.73
N ILE A 277 -28.95 7.39 -2.72
CA ILE A 277 -27.55 7.83 -2.75
C ILE A 277 -27.39 9.36 -2.84
N LYS A 278 -28.44 10.08 -3.26
CA LYS A 278 -28.51 11.56 -3.24
C LYS A 278 -28.54 12.14 -1.81
N ASP A 279 -28.92 11.32 -0.83
CA ASP A 279 -29.07 11.70 0.59
C ASP A 279 -27.78 11.42 1.38
N LEU A 280 -26.74 10.88 0.72
CA LEU A 280 -25.42 10.60 1.28
C LEU A 280 -24.45 11.73 0.93
N ASP A 281 -23.78 12.33 1.91
CA ASP A 281 -22.70 13.27 1.64
C ASP A 281 -21.41 12.51 1.24
N PHE A 282 -21.18 12.46 -0.07
CA PHE A 282 -19.94 11.95 -0.67
C PHE A 282 -18.99 13.07 -1.11
N VAL A 283 -19.35 14.35 -0.89
CA VAL A 283 -18.57 15.54 -1.28
C VAL A 283 -17.69 15.99 -0.11
N PHE A 284 -18.19 15.87 1.11
CA PHE A 284 -17.50 16.13 2.37
C PHE A 284 -17.40 14.83 3.19
N PRO A 285 -16.70 13.79 2.69
CA PRO A 285 -16.73 12.45 3.27
C PRO A 285 -16.18 12.46 4.71
N SER A 286 -17.08 12.21 5.65
CA SER A 286 -16.82 12.09 7.08
C SER A 286 -16.00 10.83 7.42
N PRO A 287 -15.47 10.73 8.66
CA PRO A 287 -14.92 9.47 9.16
C PRO A 287 -15.96 8.33 9.14
N SER A 288 -17.24 8.62 9.42
CA SER A 288 -18.35 7.65 9.30
C SER A 288 -18.55 7.21 7.84
N PHE A 289 -18.44 8.10 6.85
CA PHE A 289 -18.48 7.74 5.43
C PHE A 289 -17.37 6.74 5.08
N ALA A 290 -16.13 6.98 5.51
CA ALA A 290 -15.01 6.10 5.20
C ALA A 290 -15.22 4.69 5.77
N TYR A 291 -15.63 4.59 7.04
CA TYR A 291 -15.98 3.33 7.70
C TYR A 291 -17.16 2.61 7.02
N ASN A 292 -18.25 3.33 6.75
CA ASN A 292 -19.48 2.77 6.21
C ASN A 292 -19.33 2.34 4.75
N PHE A 293 -18.69 3.13 3.88
CA PHE A 293 -18.76 2.93 2.43
C PHE A 293 -17.49 2.37 1.79
N LEU A 294 -16.33 2.50 2.43
CA LEU A 294 -15.05 2.07 1.86
C LEU A 294 -14.60 0.71 2.40
N PRO A 295 -13.65 0.01 1.74
CA PRO A 295 -13.16 -1.27 2.20
C PRO A 295 -12.11 -1.05 3.30
N THR A 296 -12.46 -1.42 4.53
CA THR A 296 -11.50 -1.54 5.64
C THR A 296 -10.64 -2.79 5.41
N PRO A 297 -9.33 -2.64 5.13
CA PRO A 297 -8.45 -3.80 4.99
C PRO A 297 -8.26 -4.48 6.35
N ASN A 298 -8.22 -5.82 6.38
CA ASN A 298 -8.03 -6.56 7.64
C ASN A 298 -6.56 -6.54 8.09
N VAL A 299 -6.15 -5.42 8.70
CA VAL A 299 -4.79 -5.20 9.22
C VAL A 299 -4.44 -6.01 10.48
N ALA A 300 -5.43 -6.66 11.09
CA ALA A 300 -5.22 -7.54 12.25
C ALA A 300 -4.71 -8.94 11.88
N ALA A 301 -4.68 -9.28 10.58
CA ALA A 301 -4.06 -10.50 10.09
C ALA A 301 -2.55 -10.32 9.83
N HIS A 302 -1.75 -11.35 10.14
CA HIS A 302 -0.33 -11.43 9.73
C HIS A 302 -0.12 -11.54 8.19
N VAL A 303 -1.19 -11.38 7.42
CA VAL A 303 -1.27 -11.57 5.97
C VAL A 303 -2.16 -10.46 5.42
N LEU A 304 -1.54 -9.37 4.93
CA LEU A 304 -2.30 -8.19 4.47
C LEU A 304 -2.74 -8.41 3.02
N CYS A 305 -4.01 -8.12 2.71
CA CYS A 305 -4.57 -8.36 1.37
C CYS A 305 -4.22 -7.20 0.43
N PRO A 306 -3.58 -7.42 -0.73
CA PRO A 306 -3.13 -6.35 -1.64
C PRO A 306 -4.23 -5.45 -2.20
N LEU A 307 -5.46 -5.96 -2.35
CA LEU A 307 -6.63 -5.26 -2.88
C LEU A 307 -7.89 -5.70 -2.14
N SER A 308 -8.70 -4.72 -1.74
CA SER A 308 -10.04 -4.91 -1.16
C SER A 308 -11.04 -3.97 -1.84
N ILE A 309 -12.26 -4.46 -2.05
CA ILE A 309 -13.32 -3.81 -2.83
C ILE A 309 -14.63 -3.88 -2.04
N LYS A 310 -15.43 -2.81 -2.06
CA LYS A 310 -16.74 -2.74 -1.43
C LYS A 310 -17.75 -2.14 -2.39
N VAL A 311 -18.85 -2.87 -2.62
CA VAL A 311 -19.90 -2.48 -3.56
C VAL A 311 -21.18 -2.26 -2.78
N THR A 312 -21.56 -0.99 -2.63
CA THR A 312 -22.72 -0.59 -1.84
C THR A 312 -23.86 -0.18 -2.75
N ARG A 313 -25.01 -0.84 -2.60
CA ARG A 313 -26.21 -0.69 -3.43
C ARG A 313 -27.28 0.09 -2.66
N PHE A 314 -27.97 1.01 -3.30
CA PHE A 314 -28.99 1.86 -2.66
C PHE A 314 -30.38 1.53 -3.21
N ARG A 315 -31.44 1.62 -2.38
CA ARG A 315 -32.84 1.37 -2.79
C ARG A 315 -33.26 2.16 -4.04
N CYS A 316 -32.69 3.35 -4.26
CA CYS A 316 -32.96 4.16 -5.44
C CYS A 316 -32.37 3.64 -6.78
N GLY A 317 -31.65 2.52 -6.77
CA GLY A 317 -30.82 2.09 -7.91
C GLY A 317 -29.51 2.87 -8.02
N GLY A 318 -29.02 3.42 -6.91
CA GLY A 318 -27.69 4.03 -6.80
C GLY A 318 -26.61 3.00 -6.50
N LEU A 319 -25.37 3.29 -6.87
CA LEU A 319 -24.22 2.41 -6.69
C LEU A 319 -22.99 3.20 -6.25
N LEU A 320 -22.32 2.73 -5.20
CA LEU A 320 -21.00 3.22 -4.77
C LEU A 320 -19.99 2.07 -4.84
N LEU A 321 -18.91 2.28 -5.58
CA LEU A 321 -17.77 1.36 -5.68
C LEU A 321 -16.60 1.93 -4.89
N GLY A 322 -16.34 1.38 -3.70
CA GLY A 322 -15.21 1.72 -2.84
C GLY A 322 -14.03 0.77 -3.05
N PHE A 323 -12.81 1.31 -3.03
CA PHE A 323 -11.56 0.59 -3.25
C PHE A 323 -10.52 0.90 -2.18
N SER A 324 -9.63 -0.06 -1.96
CA SER A 324 -8.52 0.01 -1.00
C SER A 324 -7.40 -0.91 -1.48
N PHE A 325 -6.17 -0.42 -1.61
CA PHE A 325 -5.02 -1.24 -2.07
C PHE A 325 -3.76 -0.96 -1.26
N HIS A 326 -2.90 -1.96 -1.07
CA HIS A 326 -1.67 -1.78 -0.28
C HIS A 326 -0.63 -0.97 -1.07
N HIS A 327 -0.21 0.20 -0.59
CA HIS A 327 0.52 1.17 -1.42
C HIS A 327 1.87 0.65 -1.95
N GLN A 328 2.58 -0.18 -1.19
CA GLN A 328 3.84 -0.78 -1.67
C GLN A 328 3.66 -1.79 -2.84
N VAL A 329 2.43 -2.18 -3.18
CA VAL A 329 2.15 -3.04 -4.36
C VAL A 329 2.11 -2.22 -5.65
N ALA A 330 1.50 -1.04 -5.60
CA ALA A 330 1.27 -0.19 -6.77
C ALA A 330 1.11 1.28 -6.35
N ASP A 331 1.54 2.21 -7.23
CA ASP A 331 1.11 3.60 -7.12
C ASP A 331 -0.23 3.83 -7.83
N PHE A 332 -0.73 5.07 -7.77
CA PHE A 332 -2.00 5.43 -8.39
C PHE A 332 -2.03 5.22 -9.92
N GLN A 333 -0.91 5.34 -10.62
CA GLN A 333 -0.87 5.14 -12.08
C GLN A 333 -1.00 3.65 -12.42
N SER A 334 -0.38 2.76 -11.63
CA SER A 334 -0.56 1.31 -11.79
C SER A 334 -1.94 0.82 -11.30
N TYR A 335 -2.51 1.45 -10.28
CA TYR A 335 -3.91 1.23 -9.88
C TYR A 335 -4.90 1.69 -10.97
N LEU A 336 -4.66 2.85 -11.59
CA LEU A 336 -5.46 3.35 -12.72
C LEU A 336 -5.42 2.41 -13.92
N MET A 337 -4.25 1.85 -14.28
CA MET A 337 -4.13 0.84 -15.35
C MET A 337 -5.01 -0.39 -15.08
N PHE A 338 -5.05 -0.86 -13.83
CA PHE A 338 -5.93 -1.95 -13.40
C PHE A 338 -7.41 -1.59 -13.57
N LEU A 339 -7.85 -0.38 -13.16
CA LEU A 339 -9.22 0.08 -13.39
C LEU A 339 -9.55 0.20 -14.88
N GLN A 340 -8.61 0.65 -15.72
CA GLN A 340 -8.82 0.74 -17.17
C GLN A 340 -8.98 -0.66 -17.79
N ALA A 341 -8.13 -1.62 -17.42
CA ALA A 341 -8.25 -3.01 -17.87
C ALA A 341 -9.57 -3.67 -17.41
N TRP A 342 -9.99 -3.42 -16.17
CA TRP A 342 -11.23 -3.99 -15.62
C TRP A 342 -12.48 -3.35 -16.19
N THR A 343 -12.49 -2.04 -16.42
CA THR A 343 -13.61 -1.38 -17.11
C THR A 343 -13.67 -1.76 -18.60
N GLN A 344 -12.55 -2.07 -19.26
CA GLN A 344 -12.55 -2.71 -20.58
C GLN A 344 -13.23 -4.09 -20.53
N ALA A 345 -12.84 -4.97 -19.60
CA ALA A 345 -13.45 -6.28 -19.42
C ALA A 345 -14.97 -6.20 -19.10
N MET A 346 -15.39 -5.24 -18.26
CA MET A 346 -16.81 -4.97 -17.96
C MET A 346 -17.63 -4.51 -19.17
N ARG A 347 -16.99 -3.97 -20.21
CA ARG A 347 -17.62 -3.62 -21.49
C ARG A 347 -17.47 -4.71 -22.56
N GLY A 348 -16.93 -5.89 -22.20
CA GLY A 348 -16.63 -6.97 -23.15
C GLY A 348 -15.50 -6.64 -24.14
N GLN A 349 -14.67 -5.65 -23.82
CA GLN A 349 -13.53 -5.22 -24.64
C GLN A 349 -12.29 -6.02 -24.25
N ALA A 350 -11.43 -6.32 -25.22
CA ALA A 350 -10.10 -6.88 -24.94
C ALA A 350 -9.26 -5.87 -24.13
N VAL A 351 -8.50 -6.37 -23.16
CA VAL A 351 -7.59 -5.53 -22.35
C VAL A 351 -6.47 -5.00 -23.24
N THR A 352 -6.40 -3.70 -23.45
CA THR A 352 -5.51 -3.11 -24.48
C THR A 352 -4.05 -3.02 -24.06
N ALA A 353 -3.76 -3.09 -22.76
CA ALA A 353 -2.42 -3.07 -22.21
C ALA A 353 -2.35 -4.02 -21.00
N LEU A 354 -1.62 -5.12 -21.15
CA LEU A 354 -1.30 -6.01 -20.03
C LEU A 354 -0.18 -5.37 -19.18
N PRO A 355 -0.18 -5.55 -17.85
CA PRO A 355 0.84 -4.99 -16.96
C PRO A 355 2.20 -5.69 -17.11
N GLU A 356 3.29 -4.92 -17.07
CA GLU A 356 4.66 -5.40 -16.95
C GLU A 356 5.08 -5.39 -15.47
N HIS A 357 5.29 -6.57 -14.88
CA HIS A 357 5.62 -6.75 -13.45
C HIS A 357 7.13 -6.81 -13.17
N GLY A 358 7.97 -6.65 -14.19
CA GLY A 358 9.43 -6.76 -14.16
C GLY A 358 10.14 -5.69 -13.33
N ARG A 359 9.92 -5.65 -12.01
CA ARG A 359 10.58 -4.79 -11.01
C ARG A 359 12.12 -4.85 -11.05
N GLY A 360 12.69 -5.84 -11.73
CA GLY A 360 14.11 -5.88 -12.12
C GLY A 360 14.59 -4.66 -12.92
N LEU A 361 13.69 -3.95 -13.63
CA LEU A 361 13.97 -2.68 -14.31
C LEU A 361 14.32 -1.54 -13.33
N LEU A 362 13.89 -1.64 -12.07
CA LEU A 362 14.16 -0.69 -10.98
C LEU A 362 15.32 -1.15 -10.07
N ARG A 363 16.24 -1.99 -10.58
CA ARG A 363 17.46 -2.37 -9.85
C ARG A 363 18.47 -1.23 -9.83
N ALA A 364 19.19 -1.12 -8.71
CA ALA A 364 20.33 -0.22 -8.57
C ALA A 364 21.48 -0.57 -9.51
N ARG A 365 22.28 0.44 -9.83
CA ARG A 365 23.53 0.34 -10.58
C ARG A 365 24.67 -0.15 -9.67
N PRO A 366 25.79 -0.65 -10.22
CA PRO A 366 27.01 -0.90 -9.44
C PRO A 366 27.44 0.33 -8.64
N ARG A 367 27.98 0.12 -7.44
CA ARG A 367 28.25 1.15 -6.40
C ARG A 367 29.29 2.24 -6.78
N GLU A 368 29.88 2.18 -7.96
CA GLU A 368 30.95 3.08 -8.42
C GLU A 368 30.47 4.48 -8.81
N ARG A 369 29.14 4.70 -8.91
CA ARG A 369 28.57 6.02 -9.23
C ARG A 369 28.15 6.78 -7.95
N PRO A 370 28.64 8.02 -7.73
CA PRO A 370 28.14 8.85 -6.64
C PRO A 370 26.63 9.06 -6.72
N CYS A 371 25.95 8.85 -5.60
CA CYS A 371 24.55 9.24 -5.45
C CYS A 371 24.47 10.75 -5.19
N ARG A 372 23.41 11.39 -5.70
CA ARG A 372 22.93 12.67 -5.15
C ARG A 372 22.55 12.46 -3.69
N ASN A 373 22.64 13.52 -2.89
CA ASN A 373 21.99 13.51 -1.58
C ASN A 373 20.46 13.61 -1.77
N HIS A 374 19.71 12.79 -1.04
CA HIS A 374 18.23 12.77 -0.99
C HIS A 374 17.70 13.03 0.43
N GLU A 375 18.55 13.53 1.33
CA GLU A 375 18.24 13.81 2.74
C GLU A 375 17.23 14.97 2.93
N LEU A 376 16.96 15.79 1.91
CA LEU A 376 15.92 16.81 1.98
C LEU A 376 14.53 16.17 1.92
N GLU A 377 14.39 15.15 1.07
CA GLU A 377 13.16 14.42 0.78
C GLU A 377 12.95 13.21 1.72
N TYR A 378 14.02 12.49 2.07
CA TYR A 378 13.97 11.19 2.75
C TYR A 378 14.97 11.08 3.91
N ARG A 379 14.71 10.20 4.87
CA ARG A 379 15.60 9.88 6.00
C ARG A 379 15.67 8.37 6.24
N VAL A 380 16.81 7.92 6.75
CA VAL A 380 17.05 6.51 7.09
C VAL A 380 16.63 6.28 8.54
N GLN A 381 15.68 5.39 8.76
CA GLN A 381 15.24 5.03 10.11
C GLN A 381 16.25 4.09 10.76
N GLN A 382 16.71 4.46 11.96
CA GLN A 382 17.63 3.62 12.72
C GLN A 382 16.88 2.48 13.41
N ARG A 383 17.58 1.38 13.74
CA ARG A 383 16.93 0.18 14.32
C ARG A 383 16.25 0.43 15.66
N ASP A 384 16.77 1.39 16.42
CA ASP A 384 16.37 1.67 17.80
C ASP A 384 15.40 2.86 17.90
N GLU A 385 14.98 3.43 16.76
CA GLU A 385 13.93 4.46 16.69
C GLU A 385 12.53 3.81 16.72
N GLU A 386 11.57 4.42 17.43
CA GLU A 386 10.18 3.94 17.42
C GLU A 386 9.63 3.84 15.98
N ARG A 387 8.80 2.82 15.73
CA ARG A 387 8.35 2.40 14.39
C ARG A 387 7.26 3.35 13.85
N MET A 388 7.70 4.54 13.43
CA MET A 388 6.93 5.77 13.21
C MET A 388 6.41 6.41 14.52
N PRO A 389 6.41 7.75 14.65
CA PRO A 389 5.74 8.42 15.75
C PRO A 389 4.25 8.12 15.71
N ARG A 390 3.66 7.84 16.87
CA ARG A 390 2.20 7.62 17.00
C ARG A 390 1.43 8.88 16.59
N PRO A 391 0.19 8.77 16.10
CA PRO A 391 -0.65 9.93 15.85
C PRO A 391 -0.83 10.78 17.11
N THR A 392 -0.15 11.93 17.16
CA THR A 392 -0.33 12.93 18.21
C THR A 392 -1.19 14.05 17.66
N THR A 393 -2.49 13.99 17.90
CA THR A 393 -3.36 15.16 17.71
C THR A 393 -2.84 16.30 18.59
N PRO A 394 -2.57 17.50 18.02
CA PRO A 394 -2.14 18.64 18.82
C PRO A 394 -3.18 18.95 19.91
N ARG A 395 -2.72 19.22 21.13
CA ARG A 395 -3.60 19.32 22.32
C ARG A 395 -4.60 20.48 22.16
N GLY A 396 -5.85 20.16 21.82
CA GLY A 396 -6.91 21.13 21.55
C GLY A 396 -7.26 21.35 20.07
N ALA A 397 -6.66 20.61 19.13
CA ALA A 397 -7.10 20.57 17.75
C ALA A 397 -8.28 19.61 17.56
N GLY A 398 -9.29 20.03 16.80
CA GLY A 398 -10.43 19.19 16.42
C GLY A 398 -10.06 18.03 15.48
N PRO A 399 -11.03 17.17 15.13
CA PRO A 399 -10.79 16.01 14.27
C PRO A 399 -10.26 16.43 12.89
N VAL A 400 -9.50 15.54 12.25
CA VAL A 400 -9.15 15.71 10.83
C VAL A 400 -10.39 15.41 9.99
N VAL A 401 -10.76 16.36 9.15
CA VAL A 401 -11.90 16.29 8.23
C VAL A 401 -11.42 16.46 6.78
N SER A 402 -12.18 15.90 5.83
CA SER A 402 -11.91 16.05 4.40
C SER A 402 -12.94 16.96 3.75
N LYS A 403 -12.49 17.92 2.94
CA LYS A 403 -13.36 18.84 2.20
C LYS A 403 -12.93 18.99 0.76
N CYS A 404 -13.88 18.82 -0.16
CA CYS A 404 -13.67 19.07 -1.57
C CYS A 404 -13.99 20.52 -1.95
N PHE A 405 -13.16 21.13 -2.79
CA PHE A 405 -13.33 22.47 -3.33
C PHE A 405 -13.23 22.46 -4.87
N HIS A 406 -14.13 23.16 -5.57
CA HIS A 406 -14.15 23.21 -7.04
C HIS A 406 -13.38 24.41 -7.56
N LEU A 407 -12.16 24.17 -8.05
CA LEU A 407 -11.40 25.15 -8.80
C LEU A 407 -11.99 25.24 -10.22
N SER A 408 -12.77 26.28 -10.50
CA SER A 408 -13.29 26.56 -11.84
C SER A 408 -12.14 26.87 -12.81
N SER A 409 -12.36 26.73 -14.12
CA SER A 409 -11.36 27.12 -15.12
C SER A 409 -10.97 28.61 -14.99
N GLY A 410 -11.94 29.49 -14.70
CA GLY A 410 -11.69 30.91 -14.41
C GLY A 410 -10.82 31.12 -13.16
N THR A 411 -11.13 30.39 -12.07
CA THR A 411 -10.32 30.33 -10.85
C THR A 411 -8.88 29.86 -11.14
N ILE A 412 -8.69 28.83 -11.97
CA ILE A 412 -7.36 28.34 -12.36
C ILE A 412 -6.57 29.39 -13.17
N GLU A 413 -7.21 30.12 -14.10
CA GLU A 413 -6.53 31.22 -14.81
C GLU A 413 -6.31 32.47 -13.92
N ALA A 414 -7.07 32.66 -12.84
CA ALA A 414 -6.76 33.65 -11.80
C ALA A 414 -5.52 33.25 -10.99
N LEU A 415 -5.49 32.02 -10.47
CA LEU A 415 -4.33 31.48 -9.73
C LEU A 415 -3.06 31.47 -10.57
N LYS A 416 -3.15 31.16 -11.88
CA LYS A 416 -2.00 31.27 -12.80
C LYS A 416 -1.47 32.69 -12.91
N ARG A 417 -2.33 33.70 -13.10
CA ARG A 417 -1.92 35.12 -13.17
C ARG A 417 -1.24 35.56 -11.88
N MET A 418 -1.81 35.21 -10.73
CA MET A 418 -1.20 35.45 -9.41
C MET A 418 0.16 34.76 -9.25
N ALA A 419 0.29 33.52 -9.75
CA ALA A 419 1.53 32.75 -9.71
C ALA A 419 2.60 33.22 -10.70
N THR A 420 2.25 33.83 -11.84
CA THR A 420 3.23 34.41 -12.79
C THR A 420 3.68 35.82 -12.39
N GLY A 421 2.89 36.54 -11.58
CA GLY A 421 3.12 37.97 -11.28
C GLY A 421 3.11 38.82 -12.56
N ASP A 422 3.97 39.83 -12.64
CA ASP A 422 4.13 40.76 -13.78
C ASP A 422 4.66 40.10 -15.09
N GLY A 423 4.47 38.79 -15.28
CA GLY A 423 5.01 38.04 -16.43
C GLY A 423 6.53 37.80 -16.38
N ARG A 424 7.19 38.10 -15.24
CA ARG A 424 8.64 37.89 -15.05
C ARG A 424 9.04 36.40 -14.95
N PHE A 425 8.06 35.50 -14.82
CA PHE A 425 8.25 34.07 -14.69
C PHE A 425 7.40 33.31 -15.73
N GLY A 426 7.87 32.13 -16.13
CA GLY A 426 7.18 31.30 -17.12
C GLY A 426 5.80 30.80 -16.65
N PRO A 427 4.92 30.39 -17.59
CA PRO A 427 3.57 29.93 -17.27
C PRO A 427 3.61 28.63 -16.45
N PHE A 428 3.25 28.74 -15.17
CA PHE A 428 3.18 27.59 -14.27
C PHE A 428 1.96 26.70 -14.56
N SER A 429 2.09 25.40 -14.26
CA SER A 429 0.99 24.44 -14.45
C SER A 429 -0.12 24.67 -13.42
N ALA A 430 -1.36 24.27 -13.74
CA ALA A 430 -2.49 24.38 -12.82
C ALA A 430 -2.22 23.67 -11.48
N THR A 431 -1.50 22.53 -11.51
CA THR A 431 -0.95 21.87 -10.31
C THR A 431 -0.11 22.84 -9.49
N VAL A 432 0.97 23.41 -10.04
CA VAL A 432 1.89 24.30 -9.30
C VAL A 432 1.15 25.49 -8.70
N CYS A 433 0.22 26.10 -9.46
CA CYS A 433 -0.53 27.27 -8.98
C CYS A 433 -1.46 26.91 -7.82
N ALA A 434 -2.23 25.82 -7.92
CA ALA A 434 -3.13 25.37 -6.87
C ALA A 434 -2.35 24.86 -5.63
N THR A 435 -1.27 24.11 -5.83
CA THR A 435 -0.41 23.64 -4.73
C THR A 435 0.25 24.81 -3.99
N ALA A 436 0.74 25.83 -4.69
CA ALA A 436 1.32 27.02 -4.08
C ALA A 436 0.29 27.81 -3.26
N PHE A 437 -0.92 27.94 -3.79
CA PHE A 437 -2.03 28.65 -3.14
C PHE A 437 -2.45 27.95 -1.85
N PHE A 438 -2.78 26.66 -1.93
CA PHE A 438 -3.11 25.88 -0.74
C PHE A 438 -1.95 25.79 0.25
N TRP A 439 -0.68 25.70 -0.19
CA TRP A 439 0.46 25.69 0.74
C TRP A 439 0.55 26.97 1.57
N ARG A 440 0.43 28.14 0.93
CA ARG A 440 0.40 29.45 1.59
C ARG A 440 -0.72 29.51 2.63
N LEU A 441 -1.96 29.22 2.20
CA LEU A 441 -3.14 29.39 3.04
C LEU A 441 -3.22 28.33 4.16
N ILE A 442 -2.78 27.09 3.92
CA ILE A 442 -2.82 26.03 4.94
C ILE A 442 -1.76 26.24 6.02
N MET A 443 -0.56 26.75 5.68
CA MET A 443 0.42 27.09 6.72
C MET A 443 -0.08 28.22 7.62
N ARG A 444 -0.66 29.28 7.03
CA ARG A 444 -1.30 30.41 7.73
C ARG A 444 -2.49 29.93 8.59
N ALA A 445 -3.40 29.14 8.03
CA ALA A 445 -4.61 28.65 8.70
C ALA A 445 -4.33 27.67 9.84
N ASN A 446 -3.21 26.94 9.83
CA ASN A 446 -2.76 26.16 10.99
C ASN A 446 -2.18 27.03 12.12
N GLY A 447 -1.73 28.26 11.84
CA GLY A 447 -1.15 29.15 12.85
C GLY A 447 0.26 28.73 13.30
N TYR A 448 1.05 28.12 12.41
CA TYR A 448 2.45 27.82 12.70
C TYR A 448 3.25 29.12 12.90
N ARG A 449 4.30 29.09 13.74
CA ARG A 449 5.11 30.30 14.01
C ARG A 449 5.86 30.74 12.76
N ALA A 450 5.97 32.07 12.60
CA ALA A 450 6.62 32.76 11.48
C ALA A 450 7.98 32.16 11.09
N GLU A 451 8.83 31.83 12.07
CA GLU A 451 10.20 31.34 11.88
C GLU A 451 10.28 29.85 11.53
N GLN A 452 9.22 29.08 11.70
CA GLN A 452 9.24 27.65 11.40
C GLN A 452 9.36 27.41 9.89
N VAL A 453 10.24 26.48 9.52
CA VAL A 453 10.39 26.06 8.12
C VAL A 453 9.23 25.17 7.72
N ALA A 454 8.35 25.69 6.87
CA ALA A 454 7.34 24.93 6.19
C ALA A 454 7.94 24.08 5.07
N LYS A 455 7.42 22.86 4.87
CA LYS A 455 7.76 21.96 3.76
C LYS A 455 6.56 21.74 2.83
N MET A 456 6.83 21.48 1.57
CA MET A 456 5.86 21.09 0.55
C MET A 456 6.40 19.90 -0.23
N ALA A 457 5.84 18.72 0.03
CA ALA A 457 6.19 17.48 -0.66
C ALA A 457 5.22 17.22 -1.83
N CYS A 458 5.75 17.11 -3.05
CA CYS A 458 5.01 16.78 -4.26
C CYS A 458 5.42 15.41 -4.80
N SER A 459 4.44 14.55 -5.14
CA SER A 459 4.70 13.25 -5.76
C SER A 459 4.98 13.37 -7.26
N ILE A 460 6.07 12.77 -7.73
CA ILE A 460 6.54 12.79 -9.13
C ILE A 460 6.48 11.36 -9.71
N ASP A 461 5.75 11.14 -10.81
CA ASP A 461 5.78 9.88 -11.56
C ASP A 461 7.05 9.75 -12.40
N GLY A 462 7.84 8.71 -12.14
CA GLY A 462 9.10 8.44 -12.84
C GLY A 462 8.96 7.64 -14.13
N ARG A 463 7.80 7.05 -14.47
CA ARG A 463 7.66 6.13 -15.63
C ARG A 463 8.22 6.70 -16.92
N LYS A 464 7.73 7.88 -17.31
CA LYS A 464 8.16 8.58 -18.55
C LYS A 464 9.48 9.35 -18.41
N ARG A 465 10.12 9.28 -17.23
CA ARG A 465 11.36 10.01 -16.89
C ARG A 465 12.56 9.08 -16.73
N MET A 466 12.33 7.80 -16.42
CA MET A 466 13.31 6.72 -16.47
C MET A 466 13.58 6.32 -17.92
N LEU A 467 14.71 6.78 -18.47
CA LEU A 467 15.10 6.54 -19.87
C LEU A 467 16.07 5.35 -20.03
N GLU A 468 16.81 4.99 -18.97
CA GLU A 468 17.82 3.92 -19.00
C GLU A 468 17.77 3.05 -17.71
N PRO A 469 17.22 1.81 -17.75
CA PRO A 469 16.42 1.28 -18.84
C PRO A 469 15.15 2.13 -19.01
N ARG A 470 14.67 2.23 -20.25
CA ARG A 470 13.38 2.85 -20.51
C ARG A 470 12.29 1.99 -19.87
N LEU A 471 11.55 2.54 -18.91
CA LEU A 471 10.36 1.87 -18.41
C LEU A 471 9.28 1.88 -19.50
N PRO A 472 8.56 0.77 -19.71
CA PRO A 472 7.43 0.77 -20.63
C PRO A 472 6.21 1.40 -19.94
N ASP A 473 5.32 2.01 -20.73
CA ASP A 473 4.15 2.76 -20.21
C ASP A 473 3.18 1.90 -19.38
N ASN A 474 3.23 0.58 -19.54
CA ASN A 474 2.47 -0.43 -18.80
C ASN A 474 3.20 -1.02 -17.57
N PHE A 475 4.26 -0.40 -17.07
CA PHE A 475 4.96 -0.87 -15.87
C PHE A 475 4.05 -0.84 -14.63
N PHE A 476 3.95 -1.99 -13.95
CA PHE A 476 3.13 -2.21 -12.75
C PHE A 476 3.96 -2.28 -11.47
N GLY A 477 3.79 -1.28 -10.60
CA GLY A 477 4.49 -1.13 -9.34
C GLY A 477 4.46 0.32 -8.85
N ASN A 478 5.37 0.70 -7.96
CA ASN A 478 5.62 2.10 -7.65
C ASN A 478 6.76 2.66 -8.48
N VAL A 479 6.55 3.83 -9.09
CA VAL A 479 7.60 4.63 -9.71
C VAL A 479 7.49 6.08 -9.23
N ILE A 480 7.23 6.30 -7.95
CA ILE A 480 7.11 7.64 -7.37
C ILE A 480 8.42 8.07 -6.70
N GLY A 481 8.84 9.30 -6.97
CA GLY A 481 9.81 10.06 -6.18
C GLY A 481 9.14 11.28 -5.55
N LEU A 482 9.70 11.80 -4.47
CA LEU A 482 9.28 13.07 -3.88
C LEU A 482 10.11 14.23 -4.43
N SER A 483 9.47 15.39 -4.53
CA SER A 483 10.14 16.69 -4.64
C SER A 483 9.74 17.51 -3.41
N VAL A 484 10.71 18.00 -2.65
CA VAL A 484 10.45 18.82 -1.44
C VAL A 484 10.89 20.26 -1.68
N SER A 485 9.97 21.19 -1.46
CA SER A 485 10.25 22.62 -1.32
C SER A 485 10.20 23.02 0.16
N ALA A 486 11.00 24.00 0.56
CA ALA A 486 11.05 24.48 1.94
C ALA A 486 11.22 26.00 2.02
N ALA A 487 10.45 26.65 2.90
CA ALA A 487 10.53 28.09 3.18
C ALA A 487 10.03 28.38 4.60
N PRO A 488 10.52 29.41 5.32
CA PRO A 488 9.92 29.82 6.58
C PRO A 488 8.50 30.36 6.35
N VAL A 489 7.59 30.10 7.30
CA VAL A 489 6.16 30.48 7.21
C VAL A 489 5.99 31.96 6.87
N TRP A 490 6.78 32.84 7.49
CA TRP A 490 6.70 34.29 7.21
C TRP A 490 6.90 34.64 5.74
N ARG A 491 7.76 33.92 4.99
CA ARG A 491 7.94 34.17 3.55
C ARG A 491 6.75 33.69 2.73
N LEU A 492 6.10 32.59 3.11
CA LEU A 492 4.87 32.18 2.46
C LEU A 492 3.77 33.22 2.69
N GLU A 493 3.73 33.82 3.88
CA GLU A 493 2.73 34.84 4.23
C GLU A 493 3.01 36.21 3.57
N THR A 494 4.25 36.71 3.57
CA THR A 494 4.57 38.06 3.06
C THR A 494 4.89 38.15 1.57
N GLU A 495 5.40 37.09 0.95
CA GLU A 495 5.77 37.12 -0.48
C GLU A 495 4.55 36.92 -1.38
N PRO A 496 4.57 37.40 -2.65
CA PRO A 496 3.55 37.08 -3.63
C PRO A 496 3.48 35.57 -3.93
N LEU A 497 2.32 35.08 -4.39
CA LEU A 497 2.12 33.67 -4.75
C LEU A 497 3.19 33.11 -5.72
N SER A 498 3.75 33.97 -6.58
CA SER A 498 4.84 33.65 -7.49
C SER A 498 6.14 33.19 -6.82
N PHE A 499 6.39 33.55 -5.55
CA PHE A 499 7.50 32.99 -4.76
C PHE A 499 7.30 31.50 -4.50
N ALA A 500 6.14 31.12 -3.94
CA ALA A 500 5.81 29.73 -3.64
C ALA A 500 5.69 28.89 -4.91
N ALA A 501 5.03 29.41 -5.95
CA ALA A 501 4.87 28.74 -7.25
C ALA A 501 6.21 28.45 -7.93
N ARG A 502 7.14 29.43 -7.97
CA ARG A 502 8.49 29.25 -8.50
C ARG A 502 9.29 28.24 -7.69
N LEU A 503 9.26 28.33 -6.35
CA LEU A 503 9.99 27.40 -5.49
C LEU A 503 9.54 25.94 -5.70
N ILE A 504 8.22 25.72 -5.80
CA ILE A 504 7.63 24.41 -6.13
C ILE A 504 8.04 23.98 -7.54
N HIS A 505 7.91 24.86 -8.54
CA HIS A 505 8.27 24.54 -9.92
C HIS A 505 9.74 24.12 -10.07
N ASP A 506 10.68 24.90 -9.53
CA ASP A 506 12.11 24.66 -9.66
C ASP A 506 12.52 23.31 -9.04
N ASN A 507 11.97 22.98 -7.86
CA ASN A 507 12.23 21.69 -7.21
C ASN A 507 11.56 20.52 -7.92
N ILE A 508 10.38 20.72 -8.54
CA ILE A 508 9.77 19.73 -9.42
C ILE A 508 10.69 19.47 -10.62
N GLN A 509 11.19 20.51 -11.31
CA GLN A 509 12.10 20.30 -12.47
C GLN A 509 13.37 19.55 -12.08
N ARG A 510 13.97 19.82 -10.90
CA ARG A 510 15.15 19.09 -10.39
C ARG A 510 14.90 17.60 -10.16
N ALA A 511 13.68 17.23 -9.76
CA ALA A 511 13.25 15.85 -9.55
C ALA A 511 12.77 15.15 -10.84
N MET A 512 12.48 15.90 -11.92
CA MET A 512 11.89 15.35 -13.14
C MET A 512 12.87 14.64 -14.11
N SER A 513 14.10 14.30 -13.70
CA SER A 513 15.12 13.66 -14.57
C SER A 513 15.37 12.18 -14.31
N SER A 514 15.82 11.44 -15.33
CA SER A 514 16.23 10.03 -15.21
C SER A 514 17.31 9.82 -14.15
N ASP A 515 18.25 10.77 -14.02
CA ASP A 515 19.31 10.72 -13.01
C ASP A 515 18.82 10.89 -11.57
N HIS A 516 17.76 11.66 -11.34
CA HIS A 516 17.16 11.78 -10.01
C HIS A 516 16.59 10.42 -9.58
N PHE A 517 15.73 9.81 -10.41
CA PHE A 517 15.15 8.48 -10.13
C PHE A 517 16.22 7.39 -10.02
N ARG A 518 17.21 7.37 -10.91
CA ARG A 518 18.33 6.41 -10.82
C ARG A 518 19.16 6.58 -9.57
N SER A 519 19.50 7.82 -9.21
CA SER A 519 20.23 8.08 -7.97
C SER A 519 19.40 7.74 -6.73
N LEU A 520 18.08 7.90 -6.76
CA LEU A 520 17.20 7.55 -5.64
C LEU A 520 17.15 6.03 -5.46
N ILE A 521 17.03 5.27 -6.55
CA ILE A 521 17.10 3.80 -6.55
C ILE A 521 18.45 3.33 -5.97
N ASP A 522 19.57 3.92 -6.41
CA ASP A 522 20.91 3.56 -5.93
C ASP A 522 21.11 3.92 -4.45
N TRP A 523 20.64 5.10 -4.02
CA TRP A 523 20.75 5.57 -2.63
C TRP A 523 19.94 4.68 -1.69
N VAL A 524 18.71 4.30 -2.05
CA VAL A 524 17.88 3.37 -1.25
C VAL A 524 18.47 1.96 -1.19
N GLU A 525 19.18 1.50 -2.23
CA GLU A 525 19.94 0.24 -2.16
C GLU A 525 21.04 0.31 -1.09
N ALA A 526 21.74 1.45 -1.02
CA ALA A 526 22.84 1.63 -0.08
C ALA A 526 22.40 1.59 1.39
N GLN A 527 21.16 1.98 1.70
CA GLN A 527 20.61 1.97 3.07
C GLN A 527 20.13 0.59 3.55
N LYS A 528 20.07 -0.43 2.68
CA LYS A 528 19.55 -1.75 3.07
C LYS A 528 20.41 -2.38 4.17
N PRO A 529 19.79 -3.02 5.20
CA PRO A 529 18.39 -3.41 5.25
C PRO A 529 17.40 -2.34 5.73
N LEU A 530 17.87 -1.19 6.21
CA LEU A 530 17.08 -0.21 6.98
C LEU A 530 15.86 0.36 6.21
N PRO A 531 14.79 0.79 6.92
CA PRO A 531 13.71 1.54 6.31
C PRO A 531 14.16 2.92 5.86
N VAL A 532 13.57 3.40 4.77
CA VAL A 532 13.73 4.78 4.28
C VAL A 532 12.35 5.41 4.26
N ASN A 533 12.16 6.47 5.04
CA ASN A 533 10.91 7.20 5.18
C ASN A 533 11.06 8.63 4.63
N PRO A 534 9.98 9.37 4.35
CA PRO A 534 10.08 10.81 4.08
C PRO A 534 10.73 11.57 5.24
N ASN A 535 11.51 12.63 4.95
CA ASN A 535 12.15 13.46 5.97
C ASN A 535 11.21 14.54 6.53
N PHE A 536 10.05 14.11 7.04
CA PHE A 536 9.09 14.93 7.77
C PHE A 536 8.12 14.05 8.55
N ASN A 537 7.62 14.54 9.68
CA ASN A 537 6.52 13.91 10.41
C ASN A 537 5.17 14.52 9.99
N ILE A 538 4.35 13.73 9.31
CA ILE A 538 3.00 14.10 8.84
C ILE A 538 1.99 14.40 9.96
N PHE A 539 2.35 14.11 11.22
CA PHE A 539 1.53 14.38 12.41
C PHE A 539 1.92 15.66 13.17
N SER A 540 3.09 16.25 12.93
CA SER A 540 3.61 17.38 13.74
C SER A 540 4.28 18.51 12.97
N ASP A 541 4.87 18.21 11.81
CA ASP A 541 5.70 19.17 11.11
C ASP A 541 4.82 20.14 10.30
N PRO A 542 5.26 21.38 10.06
CA PRO A 542 4.64 22.30 9.10
C PRO A 542 4.81 21.83 7.63
N VAL A 543 4.42 20.60 7.32
CA VAL A 543 4.49 19.99 5.99
C VAL A 543 3.11 19.98 5.35
N MET A 544 3.03 20.32 4.06
CA MET A 544 1.91 19.95 3.20
C MET A 544 2.35 18.86 2.21
N ILE A 545 1.46 17.92 1.89
CA ILE A 545 1.66 16.89 0.85
C ILE A 545 0.68 17.14 -0.28
N CYS A 546 1.15 17.13 -1.53
CA CYS A 546 0.30 17.25 -2.71
C CYS A 546 0.50 16.08 -3.68
N SER A 547 -0.59 15.35 -3.95
CA SER A 547 -0.69 14.40 -5.06
C SER A 547 -1.61 14.96 -6.14
N SER A 548 -1.12 15.05 -7.37
CA SER A 548 -1.82 15.69 -8.49
C SER A 548 -2.17 14.68 -9.57
N LEU A 549 -3.46 14.34 -9.64
CA LEU A 549 -4.07 13.35 -10.52
C LEU A 549 -5.03 14.00 -11.54
N ILE A 550 -4.94 15.32 -11.73
CA ILE A 550 -5.79 16.14 -12.64
C ILE A 550 -5.85 15.67 -14.10
N ASN A 551 -4.87 14.87 -14.54
CA ASN A 551 -4.79 14.29 -15.89
C ASN A 551 -5.24 12.82 -15.95
N ALA A 552 -5.68 12.23 -14.82
CA ALA A 552 -6.16 10.86 -14.79
C ALA A 552 -7.57 10.77 -15.42
N PRO A 553 -7.85 9.81 -16.31
CA PRO A 553 -9.14 9.64 -16.98
C PRO A 553 -10.19 8.97 -16.07
N LEU A 554 -10.34 9.47 -14.83
CA LEU A 554 -11.22 8.87 -13.81
C LEU A 554 -12.69 8.89 -14.21
N TYR A 555 -13.10 9.93 -14.95
CA TYR A 555 -14.45 10.07 -15.50
C TYR A 555 -14.65 9.38 -16.85
N ASP A 556 -13.65 8.66 -17.37
CA ASP A 556 -13.79 7.80 -18.56
C ASP A 556 -13.99 6.31 -18.16
N LEU A 557 -13.99 6.01 -16.86
CA LEU A 557 -14.11 4.66 -16.30
C LEU A 557 -15.58 4.19 -16.23
N ASP A 558 -16.14 3.79 -17.36
CA ASP A 558 -17.44 3.08 -17.41
C ASP A 558 -17.28 1.61 -16.97
N PHE A 559 -17.72 1.30 -15.75
CA PHE A 559 -17.78 -0.05 -15.15
C PHE A 559 -18.95 -0.89 -15.72
N GLY A 560 -19.12 -0.90 -17.04
CA GLY A 560 -20.20 -1.65 -17.71
C GLY A 560 -21.60 -1.18 -17.28
N LEU A 561 -21.76 0.12 -17.04
CA LEU A 561 -23.04 0.79 -16.80
C LEU A 561 -23.52 1.58 -18.03
N GLY A 562 -22.65 1.81 -19.02
CA GLY A 562 -22.92 2.66 -20.18
C GLY A 562 -22.87 4.16 -19.85
N ARG A 563 -22.26 4.53 -18.72
CA ARG A 563 -22.12 5.92 -18.25
C ARG A 563 -20.80 6.09 -17.49
N ARG A 564 -20.32 7.33 -17.45
CA ARG A 564 -19.25 7.74 -16.52
C ARG A 564 -19.73 7.76 -15.06
N PRO A 565 -18.81 7.73 -14.08
CA PRO A 565 -19.08 8.11 -12.70
C PRO A 565 -19.64 9.53 -12.63
N ASP A 566 -20.51 9.78 -11.65
CA ASP A 566 -21.10 11.09 -11.37
C ASP A 566 -20.20 11.90 -10.44
N PHE A 567 -19.54 11.22 -9.50
CA PHE A 567 -18.47 11.75 -8.67
C PHE A 567 -17.38 10.70 -8.45
N VAL A 568 -16.13 11.16 -8.31
CA VAL A 568 -14.98 10.36 -7.89
C VAL A 568 -14.32 11.09 -6.72
N GLY A 569 -14.04 10.35 -5.66
CA GLY A 569 -13.42 10.88 -4.44
C GLY A 569 -12.44 9.90 -3.81
N TYR A 570 -11.76 10.38 -2.79
CA TYR A 570 -10.78 9.62 -2.02
C TYR A 570 -11.22 9.50 -0.56
N GLY A 571 -10.85 8.39 0.08
CA GLY A 571 -11.20 8.15 1.48
C GLY A 571 -10.56 9.11 2.47
N ALA A 572 -11.05 9.12 3.71
CA ALA A 572 -10.39 9.85 4.79
C ALA A 572 -8.94 9.36 4.98
N MET A 573 -8.05 10.29 5.29
CA MET A 573 -6.69 9.93 5.73
C MET A 573 -6.76 9.33 7.15
N PRO A 574 -5.80 8.46 7.55
CA PRO A 574 -5.74 7.94 8.91
C PRO A 574 -5.68 9.05 9.97
N ASP A 575 -6.23 8.78 11.15
CA ASP A 575 -6.38 9.78 12.22
C ASP A 575 -5.09 10.56 12.50
N GLY A 576 -5.20 11.89 12.54
CA GLY A 576 -4.10 12.82 12.75
C GLY A 576 -3.28 13.19 11.50
N VAL A 577 -3.41 12.48 10.37
CA VAL A 577 -2.72 12.84 9.12
C VAL A 577 -3.44 14.01 8.45
N HIS A 578 -2.86 15.20 8.57
CA HIS A 578 -3.42 16.46 8.08
C HIS A 578 -2.49 17.12 7.03
N ASN A 579 -2.89 18.29 6.52
CA ASN A 579 -2.20 19.02 5.46
C ASN A 579 -2.01 18.20 4.17
N VAL A 580 -2.99 17.39 3.79
CA VAL A 580 -2.97 16.63 2.53
C VAL A 580 -3.88 17.31 1.51
N LEU A 581 -3.33 17.53 0.31
CA LEU A 581 -4.00 18.08 -0.86
C LEU A 581 -4.01 17.05 -1.99
N TRP A 582 -5.20 16.71 -2.47
CA TRP A 582 -5.39 15.88 -3.66
C TRP A 582 -6.07 16.71 -4.76
N LEU A 583 -5.33 16.97 -5.83
CA LEU A 583 -5.83 17.68 -7.01
C LEU A 583 -6.25 16.64 -8.05
N GLN A 584 -7.54 16.54 -8.33
CA GLN A 584 -8.11 15.56 -9.27
C GLN A 584 -8.97 16.23 -10.37
N PRO A 585 -9.38 15.53 -11.43
CA PRO A 585 -10.28 16.08 -12.44
C PRO A 585 -11.64 16.40 -11.82
N SER A 586 -12.32 17.44 -12.31
CA SER A 586 -13.67 17.79 -11.85
C SER A 586 -14.76 17.10 -12.68
N PRO A 587 -15.89 16.67 -12.08
CA PRO A 587 -17.05 16.14 -12.80
C PRO A 587 -17.67 17.17 -13.77
N PHE A 588 -17.43 18.47 -13.53
CA PHE A 588 -17.83 19.58 -14.40
C PHE A 588 -16.98 19.71 -15.67
N GLY A 589 -16.00 18.82 -15.88
CA GLY A 589 -15.29 18.65 -17.15
C GLY A 589 -13.95 19.39 -17.25
N ARG A 590 -13.32 19.28 -18.43
CA ARG A 590 -11.93 19.71 -18.68
C ARG A 590 -11.70 21.18 -18.32
N GLY A 591 -10.50 21.48 -17.80
CA GLY A 591 -10.11 22.81 -17.32
C GLY A 591 -10.52 23.11 -15.87
N ASN A 592 -11.54 22.42 -15.34
CA ASN A 592 -11.90 22.47 -13.93
C ASN A 592 -11.11 21.42 -13.13
N ILE A 593 -10.69 21.77 -11.92
CA ILE A 593 -10.00 20.89 -10.98
C ILE A 593 -10.83 20.76 -9.71
N LEU A 594 -10.78 19.60 -9.09
CA LEU A 594 -11.37 19.33 -7.78
C LEU A 594 -10.23 19.13 -6.78
N ALA A 595 -10.19 19.96 -5.75
CA ALA A 595 -9.17 19.96 -4.71
C ALA A 595 -9.76 19.37 -3.42
N GLN A 596 -9.41 18.13 -3.08
CA GLN A 596 -9.77 17.51 -1.81
C GLN A 596 -8.67 17.81 -0.78
N VAL A 597 -9.06 18.41 0.34
CA VAL A 597 -8.18 18.96 1.38
C VAL A 597 -8.47 18.26 2.71
N HIS A 598 -7.43 17.78 3.40
CA HIS A 598 -7.54 17.11 4.70
C HIS A 598 -6.86 17.94 5.78
N LEU A 599 -7.63 18.44 6.75
CA LEU A 599 -7.18 19.37 7.79
C LEU A 599 -7.90 19.12 9.11
N HIS A 600 -7.31 19.56 10.22
CA HIS A 600 -8.05 19.75 11.46
C HIS A 600 -9.23 20.73 11.24
N ALA A 601 -10.41 20.41 11.77
CA ALA A 601 -11.64 21.16 11.52
C ALA A 601 -11.52 22.68 11.82
N ASP A 602 -10.74 23.07 12.82
CA ASP A 602 -10.50 24.47 13.18
C ASP A 602 -9.61 25.19 12.15
N ALA A 603 -8.63 24.49 11.58
CA ALA A 603 -7.76 25.03 10.53
C ALA A 603 -8.52 25.15 9.20
N LEU A 604 -9.37 24.17 8.86
CA LEU A 604 -10.31 24.26 7.73
C LEU A 604 -11.26 25.46 7.90
N SER A 605 -11.82 25.63 9.10
CA SER A 605 -12.71 26.76 9.45
C SER A 605 -12.02 28.12 9.44
N ARG A 606 -10.68 28.18 9.45
CA ARG A 606 -9.90 29.41 9.25
C ARG A 606 -9.51 29.62 7.78
N LEU A 607 -9.20 28.54 7.06
CA LEU A 607 -8.97 28.57 5.60
C LEU A 607 -10.20 29.12 4.86
N GLU A 608 -11.40 28.66 5.21
CA GLU A 608 -12.68 29.12 4.63
C GLU A 608 -13.13 30.51 5.11
N ARG A 609 -12.29 31.25 5.83
CA ARG A 609 -12.51 32.65 6.25
C ARG A 609 -11.31 33.54 5.90
N ASP A 610 -10.36 33.02 5.13
CA ASP A 610 -9.19 33.76 4.70
C ASP A 610 -9.55 34.65 3.50
N SER A 611 -9.23 35.93 3.55
CA SER A 611 -9.60 36.88 2.50
C SER A 611 -8.93 36.58 1.15
N GLU A 612 -7.79 35.90 1.12
CA GLU A 612 -7.15 35.42 -0.10
C GLU A 612 -7.84 34.15 -0.65
N PHE A 613 -8.48 33.36 0.22
CA PHE A 613 -9.39 32.29 -0.20
C PHE A 613 -10.67 32.86 -0.81
N ASP A 614 -11.30 33.83 -0.12
CA ASP A 614 -12.52 34.51 -0.59
C ASP A 614 -12.33 35.27 -1.91
N LEU A 615 -11.17 35.91 -2.12
CA LEU A 615 -10.85 36.59 -3.39
C LEU A 615 -10.86 35.63 -4.59
N VAL A 616 -10.49 34.36 -4.39
CA VAL A 616 -10.50 33.33 -5.43
C VAL A 616 -11.85 32.60 -5.48
N ALA A 617 -12.59 32.56 -4.37
CA ALA A 617 -13.91 31.93 -4.31
C ALA A 617 -15.04 32.80 -4.87
N SER A 618 -14.92 34.12 -4.73
CA SER A 618 -15.83 35.14 -5.29
C SER A 618 -15.67 35.31 -6.81
N SER A 619 -14.55 34.89 -7.39
CA SER A 619 -14.39 34.70 -8.86
C SER A 619 -14.98 33.38 -9.36
N ASP A 620 -16.20 33.08 -8.92
CA ASP A 620 -17.04 31.93 -9.27
C ASP A 620 -16.43 30.53 -9.05
N CYS A 621 -16.88 29.92 -7.93
CA CYS A 621 -17.21 28.50 -7.73
C CYS A 621 -16.37 27.61 -6.80
N LEU A 622 -15.40 28.10 -6.00
CA LEU A 622 -14.67 27.26 -5.01
C LEU A 622 -15.60 26.40 -4.12
N HIS A 623 -16.79 26.93 -3.77
CA HIS A 623 -17.79 26.28 -2.92
C HIS A 623 -18.84 25.42 -3.68
N SER A 624 -18.92 25.46 -5.02
CA SER A 624 -20.11 25.04 -5.78
C SER A 624 -20.17 23.55 -6.17
N LEU A 625 -19.82 22.64 -5.25
CA LEU A 625 -20.07 21.19 -5.46
C LEU A 625 -21.52 20.77 -5.15
N ALA A 626 -22.32 21.63 -4.52
CA ALA A 626 -23.74 21.41 -4.22
C ALA A 626 -24.64 21.15 -5.46
N ALA A 627 -24.12 21.38 -6.67
CA ALA A 627 -24.78 20.96 -7.92
C ALA A 627 -24.82 19.42 -8.09
N LEU A 628 -24.07 18.66 -7.29
CA LEU A 628 -24.03 17.19 -7.28
C LEU A 628 -24.92 16.57 -6.20
N GLY A 629 -25.66 17.39 -5.43
CA GLY A 629 -26.71 16.94 -4.52
C GLY A 629 -26.85 17.78 -3.24
N PRO A 630 -28.01 17.77 -2.57
CA PRO A 630 -29.37 17.61 -3.10
C PRO A 630 -30.09 18.96 -3.25
N SER A 631 -30.87 19.11 -4.32
CA SER A 631 -31.76 20.24 -4.63
C SER A 631 -31.12 21.60 -4.99
N ARG A 632 -30.91 21.81 -6.30
CA ARG A 632 -31.76 22.74 -7.10
C ARG A 632 -31.38 22.74 -8.58
N GLY A 633 -32.39 22.66 -9.45
CA GLY A 633 -32.25 23.10 -10.83
C GLY A 633 -32.22 24.64 -10.91
N ALA A 634 -31.52 25.16 -11.92
CA ALA A 634 -31.51 26.57 -12.34
C ALA A 634 -31.09 27.63 -11.28
N ARG A 635 -29.78 27.90 -11.20
CA ARG A 635 -29.31 29.31 -11.13
C ARG A 635 -27.89 29.60 -11.63
N CYS A 636 -26.90 28.71 -11.46
CA CYS A 636 -25.53 28.94 -11.95
C CYS A 636 -25.35 28.65 -13.45
N ALA A 637 -25.95 29.50 -14.29
CA ALA A 637 -25.77 29.50 -15.75
C ALA A 637 -25.85 30.91 -16.39
N ARG A 638 -25.81 31.96 -15.55
CA ARG A 638 -25.72 33.39 -15.94
C ARG A 638 -24.99 34.19 -14.86
N ALA A 639 -23.67 34.11 -14.91
CA ALA A 639 -22.70 35.10 -14.45
C ALA A 639 -21.68 35.22 -15.59
#